data_AF-A0A3Q3KSJ5-F1
#
_entry.id   AF-A0A3Q3KSJ5-F1
#
_cell.length_a   1.000
_cell.length_b   1.000
_cell.length_c   1.000
_cell.angle_alpha   90.00
_cell.angle_beta   90.00
_cell.angle_gamma   90.00
#
_symmetry.space_group_name_H-M   'P 1'
#
loop_
_entity.id
_entity.type
_entity.pdbx_description
1 polymer ?
#
loop_
_entity_poly.entity_id
_entity_poly.type
_entity_poly.pdbx_seq_one_letter_code
_entity_poly.pdbx_strand_id
1 'polypeptide(L)'
;WVSLQSLSHVCLFCSVALLLPRGHLAFLLLVSPAQQFHCSFNKMFRVNLLNYFPDGKGVYPITKQYAAKCGYNILIHLGKVELRASYFSCHTENNDDEVFMFNFNMIVMDKGKEVTYALNKTCSLPIPWSSREVTCEINYMEVSVRREVPCPTVRTKKDDQQIFPLVCYSYWQVMFQRAGQHLPPMSLSKAQAQGYVFDFTDGRLVFRTPYGQPDSFSTEVNGVPVEVVNAILFSRKSWFVFMVDFVASCSLFEGSYDNGYMVWKTPEMLYPSLNNMRISVGLSGELVEQKIAKERGFDIGKDNGTIQIRMPYDMKGHYSKSFVTDKLYRFYVFNLYFEQILVDENHLETRLQFHKMLATPLLPWPVFTNNLTVIEEGMFNVYLGNFPSDVQLTAVVLNGQESAVSFTNTSSPSITKVVQPNNTHGYTLKVPFANPTVVHKFSKKDGAFQYLLNINYTLVVLPENERFYHLTSLAALFTQISPPVLDPICSESGISFRVKNGPFNYLWDMSIGPDLLTAQLAAQRGYTIHNDSQSLLLTVPLFTHGYEYKDITLSKFFGSFEILMRDHETWEVQSSTVKTCLFSTTELIVCSTDGKMTVVVDLSQFLPSEGSPAQTSLIDRDCRPKETDNTRALFSFPLNACGSIITVKLKHLVQSILS
;
A
#
# COMPACT_ATOMS: atom_id res chain seq x y z
N TRP A 1 19.22 -15.97 -15.08
CA TRP A 1 19.92 -15.16 -16.09
C TRP A 1 18.94 -14.06 -16.51
N VAL A 2 18.94 -12.94 -15.77
CA VAL A 2 18.12 -11.76 -16.08
C VAL A 2 19.12 -10.65 -16.41
N SER A 3 18.89 -10.02 -17.55
CA SER A 3 19.79 -9.09 -18.25
C SER A 3 20.16 -7.86 -17.41
N LEU A 4 21.46 -7.66 -17.17
CA LEU A 4 22.04 -6.37 -16.79
C LEU A 4 22.21 -5.52 -18.07
N GLN A 5 21.14 -4.87 -18.51
CA GLN A 5 21.20 -3.85 -19.57
C GLN A 5 20.29 -2.67 -19.23
N SER A 6 20.72 -1.82 -18.30
CA SER A 6 20.32 -0.39 -18.23
C SER A 6 21.08 0.37 -17.14
N LEU A 7 22.41 0.39 -17.23
CA LEU A 7 23.26 1.34 -16.49
C LEU A 7 24.19 2.02 -17.49
N SER A 8 23.61 2.75 -18.44
CA SER A 8 24.34 3.63 -19.36
C SER A 8 24.03 5.08 -18.99
N HIS A 9 25.07 5.83 -18.66
CA HIS A 9 25.12 7.24 -18.24
C HIS A 9 25.11 7.51 -16.73
N VAL A 10 26.16 7.04 -16.03
CA VAL A 10 26.63 7.66 -14.78
C VAL A 10 28.16 7.73 -14.87
N CYS A 11 28.73 8.92 -14.63
CA CYS A 11 30.18 9.19 -14.61
C CYS A 11 30.95 8.14 -13.80
N LEU A 12 32.21 7.88 -14.12
CA LEU A 12 33.08 6.86 -13.51
C LEU A 12 33.02 6.87 -11.96
N PHE A 13 32.11 6.08 -11.39
CA PHE A 13 32.06 5.72 -9.96
C PHE A 13 32.38 4.23 -9.86
N CYS A 14 33.48 3.91 -9.17
CA CYS A 14 33.99 2.55 -9.05
C CYS A 14 33.14 1.74 -8.07
N SER A 15 31.97 1.27 -8.51
CA SER A 15 31.08 0.38 -7.74
C SER A 15 31.62 -1.05 -7.79
N VAL A 16 32.01 -1.63 -6.65
CA VAL A 16 32.37 -3.06 -6.55
C VAL A 16 31.21 -3.78 -5.89
N ALA A 17 30.41 -4.54 -6.65
CA ALA A 17 29.40 -5.40 -6.06
C ALA A 17 30.07 -6.65 -5.45
N LEU A 18 30.15 -6.74 -4.12
CA LEU A 18 30.51 -7.98 -3.44
C LEU A 18 29.26 -8.87 -3.37
N LEU A 19 29.25 -9.91 -4.22
CA LEU A 19 28.28 -11.00 -4.12
C LEU A 19 28.63 -11.84 -2.88
N LEU A 20 27.91 -11.63 -1.78
CA LEU A 20 27.91 -12.58 -0.67
C LEU A 20 27.36 -13.93 -1.17
N PRO A 21 27.94 -15.08 -0.78
CA PRO A 21 27.46 -16.38 -1.22
C PRO A 21 26.00 -16.58 -0.77
N ARG A 22 25.11 -16.85 -1.75
CA ARG A 22 23.63 -17.04 -1.66
C ARG A 22 22.72 -15.83 -1.90
N GLY A 23 23.09 -14.92 -2.80
CA GLY A 23 22.10 -14.11 -3.52
C GLY A 23 21.48 -12.93 -2.75
N HIS A 24 22.04 -12.54 -1.61
CA HIS A 24 21.75 -11.25 -0.99
C HIS A 24 22.87 -10.26 -1.34
N LEU A 25 22.60 -9.32 -2.24
CA LEU A 25 23.54 -8.26 -2.60
C LEU A 25 23.79 -7.34 -1.40
N ALA A 26 25.01 -7.36 -0.86
CA ALA A 26 25.56 -6.19 -0.19
C ALA A 26 26.11 -5.27 -1.27
N PHE A 27 25.42 -4.17 -1.56
CA PHE A 27 25.95 -3.15 -2.45
C PHE A 27 27.03 -2.37 -1.71
N LEU A 28 28.29 -2.64 -2.03
CA LEU A 28 29.42 -1.82 -1.62
C LEU A 28 29.46 -0.61 -2.58
N LEU A 29 28.74 0.46 -2.22
CA LEU A 29 28.94 1.75 -2.86
C LEU A 29 30.19 2.37 -2.24
N LEU A 30 31.30 2.19 -2.95
CA LEU A 30 32.56 2.87 -2.67
C LEU A 30 32.55 4.18 -3.44
N VAL A 31 31.93 5.18 -2.83
CA VAL A 31 31.97 6.54 -3.36
C VAL A 31 33.10 7.26 -2.64
N SER A 32 33.90 8.01 -3.37
CA SER A 32 34.86 8.97 -2.81
C SER A 32 34.38 10.39 -3.11
N PRO A 33 33.23 10.84 -2.58
CA PRO A 33 32.86 12.23 -2.75
C PRO A 33 33.73 13.02 -1.76
N ALA A 34 34.73 13.73 -2.30
CA ALA A 34 35.50 14.73 -1.58
C ALA A 34 36.23 14.21 -0.31
N GLN A 35 37.37 13.53 -0.55
CA GLN A 35 38.45 13.33 0.44
C GLN A 35 38.16 12.42 1.65
N GLN A 36 37.09 11.62 1.60
CA GLN A 36 36.82 10.57 2.57
C GLN A 36 36.47 9.25 1.89
N PHE A 37 36.76 8.15 2.59
CA PHE A 37 36.28 6.82 2.23
C PHE A 37 34.88 6.62 2.80
N HIS A 38 33.96 6.17 1.94
CA HIS A 38 32.57 5.90 2.31
C HIS A 38 32.18 4.48 1.90
N CYS A 39 31.57 3.75 2.82
CA CYS A 39 31.07 2.41 2.60
C CYS A 39 29.72 2.20 3.28
N SER A 40 28.73 1.72 2.53
CA SER A 40 27.38 1.44 3.04
C SER A 40 27.02 -0.03 2.88
N PHE A 41 26.19 -0.54 3.79
CA PHE A 41 25.82 -1.94 3.87
C PHE A 41 24.37 -2.10 4.35
N ASN A 42 23.66 -3.11 3.85
CA ASN A 42 22.24 -3.35 4.13
C ASN A 42 21.97 -4.33 5.30
N LYS A 43 22.97 -4.64 6.12
CA LYS A 43 22.84 -5.51 7.31
C LYS A 43 23.65 -4.93 8.46
N MET A 44 23.33 -5.33 9.68
CA MET A 44 24.17 -5.02 10.86
C MET A 44 25.39 -5.93 10.94
N PHE A 45 26.53 -5.37 11.32
CA PHE A 45 27.81 -6.07 11.50
C PHE A 45 28.71 -5.25 12.43
N ARG A 46 29.80 -5.87 12.86
CA ARG A 46 30.90 -5.21 13.57
C ARG A 46 32.04 -4.96 12.58
N VAL A 47 32.70 -3.81 12.67
CA VAL A 47 33.89 -3.51 11.87
C VAL A 47 35.10 -3.46 12.76
N ASN A 48 36.11 -4.23 12.40
CA ASN A 48 37.44 -4.15 12.96
C ASN A 48 38.42 -3.66 11.89
N LEU A 49 39.43 -2.92 12.29
CA LEU A 49 40.51 -2.47 11.43
C LEU A 49 41.63 -3.50 11.46
N LEU A 50 42.25 -3.73 10.30
CA LEU A 50 43.47 -4.50 10.18
C LEU A 50 44.62 -3.56 9.89
N ASN A 51 45.73 -3.73 10.60
CA ASN A 51 46.97 -3.06 10.26
C ASN A 51 48.02 -4.08 9.80
N TYR A 52 48.69 -3.78 8.68
CA TYR A 52 49.80 -4.54 8.13
C TYR A 52 51.08 -3.70 8.21
N PHE A 53 51.80 -3.80 9.33
CA PHE A 53 53.19 -3.35 9.43
C PHE A 53 54.14 -4.56 9.50
N PRO A 54 55.44 -4.39 9.12
CA PRO A 54 56.44 -5.46 9.19
C PRO A 54 56.55 -6.10 10.59
N ASP A 55 56.24 -5.36 11.65
CA ASP A 55 56.51 -5.76 13.04
C ASP A 55 55.27 -6.17 13.87
N GLY A 56 54.09 -6.34 13.26
CA GLY A 56 52.96 -6.92 14.00
C GLY A 56 51.59 -6.71 13.36
N LYS A 57 50.89 -7.83 13.10
CA LYS A 57 49.48 -7.84 12.67
C LYS A 57 48.56 -7.51 13.85
N GLY A 58 48.03 -6.29 13.90
CA GLY A 58 47.06 -5.86 14.91
C GLY A 58 45.64 -5.79 14.34
N VAL A 59 44.66 -6.31 15.08
CA VAL A 59 43.22 -6.13 14.79
C VAL A 59 42.64 -5.18 15.84
N TYR A 60 42.08 -4.05 15.41
CA TYR A 60 41.56 -3.01 16.31
C TYR A 60 40.05 -2.81 16.12
N PRO A 61 39.21 -3.02 17.15
CA PRO A 61 37.78 -2.78 17.02
C PRO A 61 37.46 -1.28 16.96
N ILE A 62 36.58 -0.88 16.02
CA ILE A 62 36.13 0.51 15.91
C ILE A 62 35.04 0.78 16.96
N THR A 63 35.45 1.15 18.18
CA THR A 63 34.52 1.62 19.22
C THR A 63 34.12 3.08 19.03
N LYS A 64 33.04 3.56 19.65
CA LYS A 64 32.61 4.97 19.52
C LYS A 64 33.72 5.98 19.87
N GLN A 65 34.44 5.74 20.97
CA GLN A 65 35.53 6.62 21.41
C GLN A 65 36.74 6.52 20.50
N TYR A 66 37.07 5.31 20.04
CA TYR A 66 38.17 5.09 19.12
C TYR A 66 37.90 5.71 17.76
N ALA A 67 36.66 5.63 17.28
CA ALA A 67 36.24 6.12 15.97
C ALA A 67 36.54 7.62 15.81
N ALA A 68 36.06 8.45 16.73
CA ALA A 68 36.27 9.90 16.66
C ALA A 68 37.77 10.28 16.73
N LYS A 69 38.56 9.64 17.60
CA LYS A 69 40.01 9.88 17.70
C LYS A 69 40.74 9.47 16.42
N CYS A 70 40.32 8.37 15.80
CA CYS A 70 40.98 7.80 14.64
C CYS A 70 40.38 8.20 13.29
N GLY A 71 39.44 9.16 13.24
CA GLY A 71 38.90 9.65 11.97
C GLY A 71 37.89 8.72 11.33
N TYR A 72 37.17 7.94 12.13
CA TYR A 72 36.09 7.06 11.68
C TYR A 72 34.75 7.54 12.21
N ASN A 73 33.70 7.28 11.43
CA ASN A 73 32.32 7.41 11.85
C ASN A 73 31.55 6.16 11.44
N ILE A 74 30.82 5.56 12.38
CA ILE A 74 29.93 4.43 12.14
C ILE A 74 28.52 4.86 12.44
N LEU A 75 27.70 4.73 11.42
CA LEU A 75 26.37 5.27 11.33
C LEU A 75 25.40 4.09 11.13
N ILE A 76 24.54 3.86 12.11
CA ILE A 76 23.59 2.73 12.09
C ILE A 76 22.19 3.31 12.05
N HIS A 77 21.46 3.07 10.96
CA HIS A 77 20.10 3.56 10.80
C HIS A 77 19.31 2.67 9.86
N LEU A 78 18.07 2.36 10.25
CA LEU A 78 17.09 1.66 9.41
C LEU A 78 17.60 0.31 8.87
N GLY A 79 18.35 -0.44 9.68
CA GLY A 79 18.96 -1.71 9.28
C GLY A 79 20.16 -1.59 8.34
N LYS A 80 20.58 -0.37 8.02
CA LYS A 80 21.80 -0.06 7.26
C LYS A 80 22.91 0.39 8.19
N VAL A 81 24.14 0.08 7.79
CA VAL A 81 25.33 0.58 8.44
C VAL A 81 26.18 1.30 7.40
N GLU A 82 26.64 2.47 7.78
CA GLU A 82 27.50 3.33 7.00
C GLU A 82 28.81 3.55 7.77
N LEU A 83 29.93 3.28 7.12
CA LEU A 83 31.26 3.56 7.62
C LEU A 83 31.84 4.70 6.78
N ARG A 84 32.24 5.78 7.45
CA ARG A 84 33.06 6.84 6.86
C ARG A 84 34.41 6.88 7.53
N ALA A 85 35.45 7.11 6.74
CA ALA A 85 36.82 7.24 7.21
C ALA A 85 37.50 8.43 6.54
N SER A 86 38.15 9.27 7.34
CA SER A 86 39.09 10.29 6.84
C SER A 86 40.23 9.60 6.08
N TYR A 87 40.74 10.27 5.04
CA TYR A 87 41.98 9.85 4.37
C TYR A 87 43.20 9.85 5.32
N PHE A 88 43.15 10.63 6.39
CA PHE A 88 44.14 10.65 7.47
C PHE A 88 43.72 9.80 8.69
N SER A 89 42.80 8.86 8.52
CA SER A 89 42.37 7.98 9.61
C SER A 89 43.49 7.03 10.06
N CYS A 90 43.48 6.60 11.32
CA CYS A 90 44.48 5.65 11.85
C CYS A 90 44.55 4.38 11.00
N HIS A 91 45.71 3.73 10.87
CA HIS A 91 45.85 2.48 10.09
C HIS A 91 45.51 2.59 8.60
N THR A 92 45.33 3.80 8.08
CA THR A 92 45.29 4.02 6.63
C THR A 92 46.71 4.18 6.13
N GLU A 93 47.07 3.41 5.10
CA GLU A 93 48.35 3.61 4.42
C GLU A 93 48.21 4.82 3.50
N ASN A 94 49.10 5.79 3.69
CA ASN A 94 49.11 7.05 2.95
C ASN A 94 50.40 7.12 2.11
N ASN A 95 50.23 7.23 0.80
CA ASN A 95 51.32 7.47 -0.13
C ASN A 95 51.19 8.88 -0.73
N ASP A 96 52.12 9.76 -0.33
CA ASP A 96 52.28 11.14 -0.81
C ASP A 96 51.04 12.04 -0.69
N ASP A 97 50.13 11.77 0.25
CA ASP A 97 48.84 12.45 0.38
C ASP A 97 47.96 12.37 -0.88
N GLU A 98 48.26 11.46 -1.82
CA GLU A 98 47.55 11.30 -3.09
C GLU A 98 46.83 9.96 -3.19
N VAL A 99 47.39 8.91 -2.59
CA VAL A 99 46.86 7.55 -2.65
C VAL A 99 46.76 6.97 -1.25
N PHE A 100 45.56 6.53 -0.89
CA PHE A 100 45.21 6.04 0.43
C PHE A 100 44.70 4.61 0.33
N MET A 101 45.28 3.68 1.09
CA MET A 101 44.82 2.30 1.15
C MET A 101 44.22 1.98 2.52
N PHE A 102 42.95 1.58 2.49
CA PHE A 102 42.17 1.23 3.65
C PHE A 102 42.01 -0.29 3.74
N ASN A 103 42.21 -0.84 4.93
CA ASN A 103 42.12 -2.27 5.21
C ASN A 103 41.17 -2.52 6.41
N PHE A 104 40.06 -3.21 6.15
CA PHE A 104 39.01 -3.51 7.14
C PHE A 104 38.70 -5.00 7.22
N ASN A 105 38.33 -5.46 8.40
CA ASN A 105 37.65 -6.73 8.64
C ASN A 105 36.21 -6.47 9.04
N MET A 106 35.28 -6.93 8.22
CA MET A 106 33.86 -6.87 8.49
C MET A 106 33.40 -8.20 9.11
N ILE A 107 32.89 -8.16 10.33
CA ILE A 107 32.41 -9.32 11.07
C ILE A 107 30.88 -9.32 11.09
N VAL A 108 30.28 -10.27 10.38
CA VAL A 108 28.84 -10.43 10.23
C VAL A 108 28.38 -11.65 11.02
N MET A 109 27.25 -11.53 11.72
CA MET A 109 26.56 -12.67 12.31
C MET A 109 25.67 -13.33 11.25
N ASP A 110 26.08 -14.49 10.73
CA ASP A 110 25.26 -15.29 9.83
C ASP A 110 24.81 -16.58 10.54
N LYS A 111 23.50 -16.73 10.72
CA LYS A 111 22.88 -17.92 11.37
C LYS A 111 23.50 -18.30 12.72
N GLY A 112 23.87 -17.29 13.52
CA GLY A 112 24.47 -17.49 14.83
C GLY A 112 25.98 -17.79 14.81
N LYS A 113 26.64 -17.72 13.65
CA LYS A 113 28.11 -17.81 13.52
C LYS A 113 28.70 -16.50 13.04
N GLU A 114 29.83 -16.12 13.61
CA GLU A 114 30.62 -14.99 13.11
C GLU A 114 31.35 -15.37 11.82
N VAL A 115 31.13 -14.58 10.77
CA VAL A 115 31.83 -14.69 9.49
C VAL A 115 32.59 -13.39 9.27
N THR A 116 33.89 -13.49 8.97
CA THR A 116 34.76 -12.33 8.73
C THR A 116 35.02 -12.17 7.24
N TYR A 117 34.85 -10.95 6.73
CA TYR A 117 35.18 -10.55 5.37
C TYR A 117 36.30 -9.52 5.41
N ALA A 118 37.43 -9.82 4.78
CA ALA A 118 38.49 -8.85 4.58
C ALA A 118 38.11 -7.94 3.41
N LEU A 119 38.12 -6.64 3.65
CA LEU A 119 37.82 -5.59 2.69
C LEU A 119 39.04 -4.69 2.57
N ASN A 120 39.56 -4.52 1.37
CA ASN A 120 40.56 -3.51 1.08
C ASN A 120 40.05 -2.55 0.02
N LYS A 121 40.45 -1.30 0.14
CA LYS A 121 40.17 -0.30 -0.90
C LYS A 121 41.29 0.71 -0.97
N THR A 122 41.81 0.88 -2.17
CA THR A 122 42.67 2.01 -2.51
C THR A 122 41.80 3.12 -3.10
N CYS A 123 41.95 4.32 -2.56
CA CYS A 123 41.33 5.55 -3.03
C CYS A 123 42.44 6.52 -3.45
N SER A 124 42.26 7.15 -4.60
CA SER A 124 43.11 8.26 -5.02
C SER A 124 42.38 9.58 -4.82
N LEU A 125 43.14 10.64 -4.62
CA LEU A 125 42.60 11.98 -4.45
C LEU A 125 41.97 12.46 -5.78
N PRO A 126 40.64 12.72 -5.84
CA PRO A 126 39.99 13.10 -7.10
C PRO A 126 40.23 14.56 -7.48
N ILE A 127 40.49 15.42 -6.50
CA ILE A 127 40.70 16.87 -6.65
C ILE A 127 41.84 17.26 -5.70
N PRO A 128 42.80 18.08 -6.12
CA PRO A 128 43.88 18.54 -5.26
C PRO A 128 43.38 19.10 -3.92
N TRP A 129 44.20 18.91 -2.88
CA TRP A 129 43.94 19.48 -1.57
C TRP A 129 43.97 21.01 -1.63
N SER A 130 43.02 21.64 -0.96
CA SER A 130 43.09 23.07 -0.66
C SER A 130 44.16 23.34 0.41
N SER A 131 44.59 24.60 0.53
CA SER A 131 45.62 25.01 1.51
C SER A 131 45.22 24.65 2.93
N ARG A 132 43.93 24.81 3.25
CA ARG A 132 43.29 24.36 4.49
C ARG A 132 42.04 23.56 4.15
N GLU A 133 41.84 22.47 4.86
CA GLU A 133 40.71 21.57 4.75
C GLU A 133 40.13 21.37 6.14
N VAL A 134 38.83 21.58 6.31
CA VAL A 134 38.15 21.40 7.58
C VAL A 134 36.97 20.47 7.39
N THR A 135 36.97 19.35 8.11
CA THR A 135 35.87 18.39 8.09
C THR A 135 35.15 18.40 9.43
N CYS A 136 33.89 18.84 9.39
CA CYS A 136 32.91 18.72 10.45
C CYS A 136 32.10 17.42 10.23
N GLU A 137 32.66 16.32 10.72
CA GLU A 137 31.96 15.02 10.75
C GLU A 137 30.92 15.03 11.90
N ILE A 138 30.13 13.97 12.04
CA ILE A 138 29.10 13.85 13.07
C ILE A 138 29.71 13.69 14.47
N ASN A 139 30.85 13.00 14.59
CA ASN A 139 31.46 12.65 15.87
C ASN A 139 32.83 13.29 16.13
N TYR A 140 33.44 13.94 15.14
CA TYR A 140 34.72 14.66 15.29
C TYR A 140 34.82 15.88 14.36
N MET A 141 35.78 16.76 14.69
CA MET A 141 36.28 17.84 13.86
C MET A 141 37.70 17.52 13.43
N GLU A 142 38.03 17.75 12.17
CA GLU A 142 39.37 17.54 11.61
C GLU A 142 39.80 18.77 10.80
N VAL A 143 41.03 19.21 11.00
CA VAL A 143 41.66 20.29 10.25
C VAL A 143 42.94 19.77 9.64
N SER A 144 43.11 19.92 8.34
CA SER A 144 44.33 19.57 7.63
C SER A 144 44.86 20.80 6.92
N VAL A 145 46.13 21.14 7.13
CA VAL A 145 46.78 22.29 6.51
C VAL A 145 48.01 21.87 5.75
N ARG A 146 48.30 22.58 4.65
CA ARG A 146 49.53 22.36 3.89
C ARG A 146 50.75 22.61 4.78
N ARG A 147 51.71 21.69 4.72
CA ARG A 147 52.96 21.81 5.47
C ARG A 147 53.93 22.71 4.72
N GLU A 148 54.25 23.85 5.32
CA GLU A 148 55.26 24.79 4.79
C GLU A 148 56.61 24.66 5.51
N VAL A 149 56.64 24.01 6.68
CA VAL A 149 57.83 23.88 7.52
C VAL A 149 58.35 22.44 7.49
N PRO A 150 59.60 22.19 7.07
CA PRO A 150 60.19 20.86 7.10
C PRO A 150 60.50 20.44 8.54
N CYS A 151 60.07 19.22 8.92
CA CYS A 151 60.53 18.57 10.15
C CYS A 151 62.06 18.42 10.14
N PRO A 152 62.74 18.44 11.30
CA PRO A 152 64.17 18.16 11.35
C PRO A 152 64.44 16.76 10.79
N THR A 153 65.09 16.67 9.63
CA THR A 153 65.51 15.39 9.07
C THR A 153 66.68 14.85 9.88
N VAL A 154 66.49 13.71 10.54
CA VAL A 154 67.63 12.90 10.99
C VAL A 154 68.29 12.37 9.71
N ARG A 155 69.54 12.79 9.45
CA ARG A 155 70.34 12.22 8.37
C ARG A 155 70.74 10.80 8.76
N THR A 156 69.89 9.84 8.48
CA THR A 156 70.27 8.41 8.41
C THR A 156 69.67 7.78 7.16
N LYS A 157 70.29 6.68 6.71
CA LYS A 157 70.09 6.05 5.40
C LYS A 157 68.62 5.70 5.12
N LYS A 158 68.32 5.51 3.83
CA LYS A 158 67.03 5.26 3.15
C LYS A 158 65.99 4.29 3.78
N ASP A 159 66.22 3.70 4.95
CA ASP A 159 65.36 2.64 5.53
C ASP A 159 64.44 3.10 6.68
N ASP A 160 64.54 4.32 7.20
CA ASP A 160 63.80 4.71 8.42
C ASP A 160 62.63 5.69 8.18
N GLN A 161 61.77 5.45 7.19
CA GLN A 161 60.51 6.21 7.02
C GLN A 161 59.62 6.17 8.29
N GLN A 162 59.73 5.12 9.12
CA GLN A 162 58.95 4.97 10.36
C GLN A 162 59.40 5.88 11.52
N ILE A 163 60.65 6.37 11.54
CA ILE A 163 61.18 7.21 12.65
C ILE A 163 60.85 8.69 12.45
N PHE A 164 60.60 9.11 11.20
CA PHE A 164 60.35 10.50 10.83
C PHE A 164 59.15 11.15 11.56
N PRO A 165 57.97 10.51 11.65
CA PRO A 165 56.83 11.08 12.38
C PRO A 165 57.12 11.24 13.86
N LEU A 166 57.80 10.26 14.49
CA LEU A 166 58.14 10.26 15.92
C LEU A 166 59.08 11.42 16.30
N VAL A 167 60.09 11.67 15.47
CA VAL A 167 61.03 12.79 15.68
C VAL A 167 60.31 14.12 15.52
N CYS A 168 59.47 14.26 14.50
CA CYS A 168 58.69 15.49 14.31
C CYS A 168 57.72 15.70 15.47
N TYR A 169 57.00 14.67 15.90
CA TYR A 169 56.03 14.72 17.01
C TYR A 169 56.63 15.24 18.33
N SER A 170 57.88 14.86 18.63
CA SER A 170 58.60 15.31 19.83
C SER A 170 59.06 16.78 19.78
N TYR A 171 59.12 17.37 18.58
CA TYR A 171 59.66 18.70 18.33
C TYR A 171 58.62 19.83 18.44
N TRP A 172 57.33 19.48 18.47
CA TRP A 172 56.22 20.43 18.50
C TRP A 172 55.52 20.44 19.87
N GLN A 173 55.00 21.61 20.22
CA GLN A 173 54.09 21.80 21.35
C GLN A 173 52.78 22.37 20.82
N VAL A 174 51.69 22.16 21.56
CA VAL A 174 50.38 22.73 21.23
C VAL A 174 49.92 23.66 22.35
N MET A 175 49.32 24.77 21.96
CA MET A 175 48.62 25.69 22.84
C MET A 175 47.20 25.86 22.30
N PHE A 176 46.20 25.67 23.16
CA PHE A 176 44.81 25.91 22.78
C PHE A 176 44.39 27.35 23.07
N GLN A 177 43.51 27.89 22.24
CA GLN A 177 42.87 29.18 22.48
C GLN A 177 41.36 28.98 22.69
N ARG A 178 40.86 29.46 23.82
CA ARG A 178 39.44 29.35 24.20
C ARG A 178 38.88 30.73 24.50
N ALA A 179 37.84 31.13 23.76
CA ALA A 179 37.19 32.45 23.91
C ALA A 179 38.19 33.63 23.96
N GLY A 180 39.22 33.59 23.11
CA GLY A 180 40.27 34.61 23.04
C GLY A 180 41.44 34.43 24.02
N GLN A 181 41.33 33.55 25.03
CA GLN A 181 42.39 33.30 26.00
C GLN A 181 43.29 32.13 25.59
N HIS A 182 44.61 32.30 25.71
CA HIS A 182 45.58 31.23 25.49
C HIS A 182 45.72 30.36 26.74
N LEU A 183 45.56 29.05 26.57
CA LEU A 183 45.77 28.07 27.62
C LEU A 183 47.26 27.68 27.72
N PRO A 184 47.71 27.12 28.86
CA PRO A 184 49.11 26.70 28.98
C PRO A 184 49.49 25.67 27.91
N PRO A 185 50.68 25.80 27.28
CA PRO A 185 51.11 24.86 26.26
C PRO A 185 51.35 23.46 26.84
N MET A 186 51.15 22.44 26.02
CA MET A 186 51.39 21.05 26.37
C MET A 186 52.13 20.31 25.26
N SER A 187 52.83 19.23 25.64
CA SER A 187 53.41 18.28 24.69
C SER A 187 52.30 17.55 23.92
N LEU A 188 52.57 17.17 22.67
CA LEU A 188 51.61 16.41 21.87
C LEU A 188 51.20 15.07 22.50
N SER A 189 52.12 14.36 23.17
CA SER A 189 51.78 13.10 23.88
C SER A 189 50.74 13.31 24.98
N LYS A 190 50.83 14.44 25.71
CA LYS A 190 49.84 14.82 26.72
C LYS A 190 48.51 15.19 26.06
N ALA A 191 48.53 15.91 24.94
CA ALA A 191 47.32 16.22 24.18
C ALA A 191 46.64 14.95 23.64
N GLN A 192 47.41 13.97 23.16
CA GLN A 192 46.90 12.67 22.71
C GLN A 192 46.26 11.86 23.82
N ALA A 193 46.86 11.86 25.03
CA ALA A 193 46.26 11.24 26.20
C ALA A 193 44.89 11.87 26.55
N GLN A 194 44.72 13.17 26.28
CA GLN A 194 43.46 13.90 26.45
C GLN A 194 42.48 13.72 25.27
N GLY A 195 42.91 13.11 24.17
CA GLY A 195 42.07 12.78 23.01
C GLY A 195 42.22 13.69 21.80
N TYR A 196 43.18 14.62 21.82
CA TYR A 196 43.58 15.44 20.69
C TYR A 196 44.61 14.71 19.83
N VAL A 197 44.32 14.53 18.55
CA VAL A 197 45.19 13.77 17.66
C VAL A 197 45.87 14.71 16.68
N PHE A 198 47.19 14.58 16.58
CA PHE A 198 48.02 15.30 15.63
C PHE A 198 48.73 14.28 14.75
N ASP A 199 48.69 14.49 13.44
CA ASP A 199 49.38 13.64 12.46
C ASP A 199 50.21 14.48 11.50
N PHE A 200 51.33 13.91 11.06
CA PHE A 200 52.36 14.58 10.27
C PHE A 200 52.66 13.75 9.04
N THR A 201 52.25 14.24 7.87
CA THR A 201 52.55 13.61 6.58
C THR A 201 53.66 14.39 5.87
N ASP A 202 54.06 13.92 4.69
CA ASP A 202 55.05 14.63 3.87
C ASP A 202 54.51 15.93 3.26
N GLY A 203 53.21 16.04 3.01
CA GLY A 203 52.59 17.24 2.45
C GLY A 203 51.81 18.08 3.45
N ARG A 204 51.36 17.52 4.58
CA ARG A 204 50.33 18.14 5.43
C ARG A 204 50.52 17.90 6.93
N LEU A 205 49.87 18.76 7.70
CA LEU A 205 49.71 18.63 9.14
C LEU A 205 48.22 18.47 9.44
N VAL A 206 47.87 17.53 10.30
CA VAL A 206 46.47 17.19 10.60
C VAL A 206 46.23 17.30 12.10
N PHE A 207 45.14 17.97 12.46
CA PHE A 207 44.61 18.02 13.82
C PHE A 207 43.20 17.43 13.83
N ARG A 208 42.91 16.54 14.78
CA ARG A 208 41.59 15.95 14.96
C ARG A 208 41.20 15.94 16.42
N THR A 209 39.92 16.19 16.65
CA THR A 209 39.34 16.14 17.99
C THR A 209 37.87 15.70 17.95
N PRO A 210 37.40 14.88 18.90
CA PRO A 210 35.97 14.75 19.17
C PRO A 210 35.32 16.10 19.51
N TYR A 211 34.01 16.22 19.29
CA TYR A 211 33.22 17.36 19.81
C TYR A 211 33.14 17.32 21.34
N GLY A 212 32.88 18.48 21.96
CA GLY A 212 32.65 18.63 23.39
C GLY A 212 33.90 18.52 24.26
N GLN A 213 35.08 18.78 23.69
CA GLN A 213 36.33 18.75 24.45
C GLN A 213 36.47 19.96 25.40
N PRO A 214 37.22 19.84 26.52
CA PRO A 214 37.38 20.94 27.49
C PRO A 214 37.98 22.22 26.92
N ASP A 215 38.85 22.10 25.91
CA ASP A 215 39.54 23.23 25.29
C ASP A 215 38.77 23.81 24.08
N SER A 216 37.64 23.22 23.69
CA SER A 216 36.71 23.84 22.74
C SER A 216 35.68 24.72 23.47
N PHE A 217 34.95 25.53 22.71
CA PHE A 217 33.82 26.29 23.24
C PHE A 217 32.70 26.41 22.22
N SER A 218 31.46 26.50 22.71
CA SER A 218 30.30 26.78 21.88
C SER A 218 29.97 28.27 21.92
N THR A 219 29.69 28.85 20.76
CA THR A 219 29.26 30.24 20.60
C THR A 219 28.15 30.32 19.57
N GLU A 220 27.31 31.34 19.65
CA GLU A 220 26.29 31.62 18.65
C GLU A 220 26.84 32.61 17.61
N VAL A 221 26.70 32.30 16.33
CA VAL A 221 27.07 33.16 15.21
C VAL A 221 25.85 33.32 14.32
N ASN A 222 25.33 34.56 14.21
CA ASN A 222 24.12 34.87 13.43
C ASN A 222 22.91 33.97 13.76
N GLY A 223 22.71 33.60 15.03
CA GLY A 223 21.61 32.73 15.46
C GLY A 223 21.87 31.23 15.30
N VAL A 224 23.07 30.82 14.87
CA VAL A 224 23.46 29.41 14.71
C VAL A 224 24.48 29.02 15.77
N PRO A 225 24.26 27.94 16.55
CA PRO A 225 25.26 27.46 17.50
C PRO A 225 26.43 26.82 16.73
N VAL A 226 27.65 27.17 17.11
CA VAL A 226 28.90 26.70 16.50
C VAL A 226 29.83 26.23 17.61
N GLU A 227 30.44 25.07 17.44
CA GLU A 227 31.59 24.65 18.25
C GLU A 227 32.88 25.11 17.58
N VAL A 228 33.74 25.75 18.36
CA VAL A 228 35.04 26.23 17.91
C VAL A 228 36.13 25.58 18.75
N VAL A 229 37.12 25.01 18.06
CA VAL A 229 38.39 24.60 18.64
C VAL A 229 39.51 25.32 17.91
N ASN A 230 40.42 25.92 18.65
CA ASN A 230 41.61 26.56 18.11
C ASN A 230 42.84 25.95 18.78
N ALA A 231 43.58 25.17 18.01
CA ALA A 231 44.85 24.59 18.42
C ALA A 231 45.99 25.25 17.65
N ILE A 232 46.91 25.89 18.37
CA ILE A 232 48.11 26.52 17.80
C ILE A 232 49.27 25.56 18.04
N LEU A 233 49.72 24.91 16.98
CA LEU A 233 50.91 24.08 16.99
C LEU A 233 52.13 24.96 16.78
N PHE A 234 53.10 24.92 17.69
CA PHE A 234 54.28 25.74 17.58
C PHE A 234 55.57 24.99 17.91
N SER A 235 56.64 25.42 17.27
CA SER A 235 57.98 24.90 17.52
C SER A 235 59.01 26.00 17.40
N ARG A 236 60.00 25.97 18.29
CA ARG A 236 61.07 26.95 18.35
C ARG A 236 62.35 26.37 17.78
N LYS A 237 62.89 27.04 16.77
CA LYS A 237 64.20 26.74 16.17
C LYS A 237 65.12 27.94 16.34
N SER A 238 65.95 27.91 17.39
CA SER A 238 66.84 29.02 17.75
C SER A 238 66.06 30.33 18.01
N TRP A 239 66.19 31.32 17.13
CA TRP A 239 65.53 32.63 17.21
C TRP A 239 64.18 32.71 16.46
N PHE A 240 63.83 31.70 15.64
CA PHE A 240 62.55 31.64 14.95
C PHE A 240 61.56 30.73 15.68
N VAL A 241 60.29 31.15 15.71
CA VAL A 241 59.15 30.36 16.18
C VAL A 241 58.23 30.11 14.99
N PHE A 242 58.01 28.85 14.67
CA PHE A 242 57.01 28.43 13.70
C PHE A 242 55.70 28.21 14.43
N MET A 243 54.60 28.75 13.91
CA MET A 243 53.26 28.56 14.44
C MET A 243 52.33 28.15 13.31
N VAL A 244 51.51 27.15 13.55
CA VAL A 244 50.51 26.64 12.62
C VAL A 244 49.18 26.63 13.36
N ASP A 245 48.22 27.31 12.76
CA ASP A 245 46.89 27.51 13.33
C ASP A 245 45.90 26.45 12.82
N PHE A 246 45.35 25.67 13.74
CA PHE A 246 44.30 24.69 13.50
C PHE A 246 42.99 25.16 14.15
N VAL A 247 42.27 26.03 13.43
CA VAL A 247 40.91 26.42 13.79
C VAL A 247 39.93 25.51 13.06
N ALA A 248 39.06 24.85 13.83
CA ALA A 248 37.83 24.26 13.33
C ALA A 248 36.64 24.97 13.97
N SER A 249 35.73 25.43 13.12
CA SER A 249 34.43 26.01 13.48
C SER A 249 33.34 25.19 12.79
N CYS A 250 32.51 24.51 13.57
CA CYS A 250 31.50 23.58 13.07
C CYS A 250 30.10 23.89 13.62
N SER A 251 29.12 24.11 12.74
CA SER A 251 27.70 24.27 13.12
C SER A 251 27.20 23.06 13.92
N LEU A 252 26.60 23.33 15.07
CA LEU A 252 25.92 22.38 15.94
C LEU A 252 24.40 22.35 15.69
N PHE A 253 23.90 23.06 14.68
CA PHE A 253 22.47 23.07 14.40
C PHE A 253 21.96 21.66 14.06
N GLU A 254 21.08 21.12 14.90
CA GLU A 254 20.54 19.75 14.78
C GLU A 254 19.52 19.60 13.65
N GLY A 255 19.12 20.73 13.06
CA GLY A 255 18.08 20.79 12.05
C GLY A 255 16.70 21.09 12.65
N SER A 256 15.77 21.46 11.79
CA SER A 256 14.38 21.69 12.15
C SER A 256 13.46 21.24 11.03
N TYR A 257 12.21 20.90 11.34
CA TYR A 257 11.20 20.58 10.35
C TYR A 257 10.20 21.74 10.24
N ASP A 258 10.05 22.29 9.04
CA ASP A 258 9.18 23.44 8.77
C ASP A 258 8.42 23.24 7.45
N ASN A 259 7.09 23.20 7.51
CA ASN A 259 6.19 23.20 6.36
C ASN A 259 6.56 22.21 5.23
N GLY A 260 6.91 20.97 5.59
CA GLY A 260 7.30 19.94 4.60
C GLY A 260 8.79 19.90 4.27
N TYR A 261 9.60 20.76 4.87
CA TYR A 261 11.03 20.82 4.64
C TYR A 261 11.81 20.41 5.89
N MET A 262 12.80 19.55 5.71
CA MET A 262 13.92 19.46 6.64
C MET A 262 14.87 20.62 6.38
N VAL A 263 15.18 21.36 7.43
CA VAL A 263 15.97 22.59 7.37
C VAL A 263 17.26 22.40 8.16
N TRP A 264 18.38 22.78 7.56
CA TRP A 264 19.67 22.88 8.23
C TRP A 264 20.31 24.25 7.99
N LYS A 265 21.11 24.72 8.94
CA LYS A 265 21.70 26.06 8.95
C LYS A 265 23.18 26.03 9.32
N THR A 266 23.95 26.90 8.67
CA THR A 266 25.34 27.18 9.02
C THR A 266 25.67 28.65 8.75
N PRO A 267 26.53 29.31 9.55
CA PRO A 267 26.97 30.66 9.23
C PRO A 267 27.67 30.73 7.87
N GLU A 268 27.47 31.83 7.15
CA GLU A 268 28.09 32.06 5.84
C GLU A 268 29.61 32.27 5.95
N MET A 269 30.07 32.97 6.97
CA MET A 269 31.48 33.29 7.17
C MET A 269 31.99 32.68 8.47
N LEU A 270 32.48 31.45 8.38
CA LEU A 270 33.22 30.77 9.47
C LEU A 270 34.74 30.97 9.36
N TYR A 271 35.23 31.32 8.17
CA TYR A 271 36.64 31.59 7.86
C TYR A 271 36.75 32.85 7.00
N PRO A 272 37.93 33.52 6.99
CA PRO A 272 38.16 34.71 6.17
C PRO A 272 37.89 34.45 4.67
N SER A 273 37.24 35.39 3.99
CA SER A 273 37.01 35.28 2.54
C SER A 273 36.75 36.63 1.86
N LEU A 274 37.23 36.77 0.62
CA LEU A 274 36.98 37.89 -0.30
C LEU A 274 35.57 37.86 -0.95
N ASN A 275 34.58 37.28 -0.29
CA ASN A 275 33.20 37.13 -0.79
C ASN A 275 33.02 36.22 -2.03
N ASN A 276 34.07 35.47 -2.42
CA ASN A 276 34.03 34.44 -3.46
C ASN A 276 33.85 33.05 -2.83
N MET A 277 32.60 32.74 -2.49
CA MET A 277 32.23 31.45 -1.88
C MET A 277 31.56 30.53 -2.91
N ARG A 278 32.06 29.30 -3.02
CA ARG A 278 31.40 28.22 -3.78
C ARG A 278 30.72 27.25 -2.83
N ILE A 279 29.49 26.87 -3.15
CA ILE A 279 28.66 25.95 -2.36
C ILE A 279 28.33 24.73 -3.21
N SER A 280 28.51 23.56 -2.61
CA SER A 280 28.01 22.30 -3.12
C SER A 280 27.20 21.59 -2.04
N VAL A 281 26.11 20.92 -2.43
CA VAL A 281 25.25 20.20 -1.50
C VAL A 281 24.76 18.90 -2.13
N GLY A 282 24.54 17.89 -1.30
CA GLY A 282 24.12 16.57 -1.71
C GLY A 282 23.47 15.77 -0.60
N LEU A 283 22.79 14.69 -0.97
CA LEU A 283 22.34 13.64 -0.06
C LEU A 283 23.10 12.35 -0.33
N SER A 284 23.40 11.60 0.73
CA SER A 284 23.95 10.24 0.64
C SER A 284 25.23 10.12 -0.21
N GLY A 285 26.06 11.18 -0.19
CA GLY A 285 27.35 11.23 -0.89
C GLY A 285 27.32 11.81 -2.31
N GLU A 286 26.14 12.12 -2.88
CA GLU A 286 26.07 12.72 -4.22
C GLU A 286 26.14 14.25 -4.16
N LEU A 287 27.37 14.78 -4.04
CA LEU A 287 27.63 16.22 -3.98
C LEU A 287 27.51 16.87 -5.36
N VAL A 288 26.71 17.94 -5.47
CA VAL A 288 26.59 18.74 -6.69
C VAL A 288 26.65 20.23 -6.40
N GLU A 289 27.10 21.01 -7.37
CA GLU A 289 27.14 22.48 -7.25
C GLU A 289 25.75 23.06 -7.00
N GLN A 290 25.70 24.21 -6.32
CA GLN A 290 24.47 24.88 -5.89
C GLN A 290 23.40 24.99 -6.99
N LYS A 291 23.79 25.30 -8.23
CA LYS A 291 22.84 25.46 -9.35
C LYS A 291 22.12 24.14 -9.67
N ILE A 292 22.87 23.04 -9.76
CA ILE A 292 22.34 21.70 -10.04
C ILE A 292 21.54 21.19 -8.82
N ALA A 293 21.98 21.50 -7.60
CA ALA A 293 21.23 21.17 -6.40
C ALA A 293 19.83 21.79 -6.40
N LYS A 294 19.71 23.07 -6.81
CA LYS A 294 18.41 23.74 -6.94
C LYS A 294 17.51 23.08 -7.98
N GLU A 295 18.06 22.66 -9.11
CA GLU A 295 17.33 21.90 -10.13
C GLU A 295 16.85 20.52 -9.61
N ARG A 296 17.54 19.96 -8.62
CA ARG A 296 17.16 18.70 -7.94
C ARG A 296 16.21 18.89 -6.75
N GLY A 297 15.72 20.12 -6.52
CA GLY A 297 14.71 20.44 -5.52
C GLY A 297 15.24 20.92 -4.17
N PHE A 298 16.54 21.13 -4.00
CA PHE A 298 17.06 21.81 -2.81
C PHE A 298 16.71 23.29 -2.87
N ASP A 299 16.22 23.85 -1.77
CA ASP A 299 16.08 25.30 -1.61
C ASP A 299 17.21 25.81 -0.72
N ILE A 300 18.10 26.63 -1.31
CA ILE A 300 19.33 27.12 -0.69
C ILE A 300 19.26 28.64 -0.70
N GLY A 301 19.03 29.18 0.48
CA GLY A 301 18.93 30.61 0.76
C GLY A 301 20.08 31.12 1.62
N LYS A 302 20.32 32.42 1.54
CA LYS A 302 21.18 33.15 2.46
C LYS A 302 20.32 34.22 3.14
N ASP A 303 20.32 34.25 4.46
CA ASP A 303 19.58 35.24 5.25
C ASP A 303 20.43 35.69 6.44
N ASN A 304 20.60 37.00 6.62
CA ASN A 304 21.35 37.62 7.72
C ASN A 304 22.70 36.94 8.03
N GLY A 305 23.50 36.64 7.00
CA GLY A 305 24.82 36.00 7.16
C GLY A 305 24.77 34.52 7.57
N THR A 306 23.64 33.85 7.36
CA THR A 306 23.43 32.41 7.55
C THR A 306 23.01 31.75 6.24
N ILE A 307 23.62 30.62 5.92
CA ILE A 307 23.21 29.73 4.83
C ILE A 307 22.14 28.78 5.37
N GLN A 308 20.98 28.77 4.72
CA GLN A 308 19.89 27.87 5.03
C GLN A 308 19.68 26.88 3.89
N ILE A 309 19.63 25.60 4.22
CA ILE A 309 19.38 24.49 3.30
C ILE A 309 18.03 23.87 3.68
N ARG A 310 17.07 23.95 2.77
CA ARG A 310 15.73 23.36 2.91
C ARG A 310 15.60 22.19 1.93
N MET A 311 15.25 21.02 2.46
CA MET A 311 15.14 19.75 1.76
C MET A 311 13.69 19.26 1.87
N PRO A 312 12.91 19.22 0.79
CA PRO A 312 11.52 18.80 0.87
C PRO A 312 11.43 17.29 1.13
N TYR A 313 10.43 16.86 1.90
CA TYR A 313 10.32 15.46 2.35
C TYR A 313 10.09 14.46 1.20
N ASP A 314 9.60 14.90 0.04
CA ASP A 314 9.31 14.11 -1.14
C ASP A 314 10.49 14.02 -2.14
N MET A 315 11.61 14.71 -1.86
CA MET A 315 12.81 14.63 -2.71
C MET A 315 13.41 13.22 -2.74
N LYS A 316 14.19 12.89 -3.77
CA LYS A 316 14.89 11.59 -3.81
C LYS A 316 16.20 11.63 -2.99
N GLY A 317 16.70 10.46 -2.60
CA GLY A 317 18.02 10.32 -1.98
C GLY A 317 18.05 10.29 -0.43
N HIS A 318 16.89 10.46 0.22
CA HIS A 318 16.73 10.25 1.66
C HIS A 318 16.35 8.80 1.98
N TYR A 319 16.49 8.40 3.24
CA TYR A 319 15.94 7.15 3.76
C TYR A 319 14.62 7.41 4.47
N SER A 320 13.73 6.42 4.50
CA SER A 320 12.44 6.57 5.18
C SER A 320 12.00 5.26 5.82
N LYS A 321 11.25 5.39 6.91
CA LYS A 321 10.84 4.27 7.75
C LYS A 321 9.46 4.53 8.35
N SER A 322 8.63 3.51 8.29
CA SER A 322 7.32 3.46 8.95
C SER A 322 7.49 3.06 10.42
N PHE A 323 6.62 3.58 11.28
CA PHE A 323 6.61 3.31 12.70
C PHE A 323 5.17 3.30 13.25
N VAL A 324 4.89 2.47 14.25
CA VAL A 324 3.55 2.36 14.85
C VAL A 324 3.60 2.75 16.32
N THR A 325 2.67 3.62 16.72
CA THR A 325 2.38 3.88 18.14
C THR A 325 0.91 3.58 18.41
N ASP A 326 0.01 4.41 17.88
CA ASP A 326 -1.44 4.19 17.79
C ASP A 326 -1.90 4.08 16.33
N LYS A 327 -1.30 4.90 15.46
CA LYS A 327 -1.52 4.95 14.02
C LYS A 327 -0.21 4.66 13.28
N LEU A 328 -0.30 4.63 11.96
CA LEU A 328 0.86 4.55 11.10
C LEU A 328 1.52 5.93 10.99
N TYR A 329 2.81 5.99 11.30
CA TYR A 329 3.65 7.17 11.11
C TYR A 329 4.80 6.84 10.17
N ARG A 330 5.42 7.88 9.64
CA ARG A 330 6.63 7.78 8.84
C ARG A 330 7.60 8.90 9.22
N PHE A 331 8.88 8.59 9.26
CA PHE A 331 9.92 9.60 9.37
C PHE A 331 10.97 9.39 8.27
N TYR A 332 11.69 10.46 8.01
CA TYR A 332 12.64 10.58 6.92
C TYR A 332 13.99 10.98 7.48
N VAL A 333 15.05 10.36 6.98
CA VAL A 333 16.44 10.58 7.39
C VAL A 333 17.23 11.09 6.19
N PHE A 334 17.82 12.27 6.35
CA PHE A 334 18.63 12.97 5.38
C PHE A 334 20.09 12.91 5.81
N ASN A 335 20.90 12.18 5.05
CA ASN A 335 22.35 12.20 5.19
C ASN A 335 22.88 13.36 4.34
N LEU A 336 22.82 14.57 4.90
CA LEU A 336 23.25 15.81 4.26
C LEU A 336 24.77 15.86 4.17
N TYR A 337 25.26 16.13 2.96
CA TYR A 337 26.63 16.52 2.71
C TYR A 337 26.67 17.93 2.14
N PHE A 338 27.37 18.84 2.82
CA PHE A 338 27.49 20.23 2.43
C PHE A 338 28.96 20.62 2.38
N GLU A 339 29.36 21.27 1.30
CA GLU A 339 30.72 21.75 1.08
C GLU A 339 30.70 23.24 0.76
N GLN A 340 31.65 23.94 1.35
CA GLN A 340 31.87 25.36 1.18
C GLN A 340 33.36 25.60 0.90
N ILE A 341 33.66 26.23 -0.23
CA ILE A 341 35.03 26.64 -0.58
C ILE A 341 35.11 28.16 -0.47
N LEU A 342 36.03 28.64 0.36
CA LEU A 342 36.31 30.04 0.66
C LEU A 342 37.72 30.38 0.18
N VAL A 343 37.88 31.56 -0.42
CA VAL A 343 39.19 32.08 -0.85
C VAL A 343 39.49 33.35 -0.09
N ASP A 344 40.68 33.41 0.53
CA ASP A 344 41.16 34.56 1.31
C ASP A 344 41.90 35.60 0.44
N GLU A 345 42.41 36.66 1.09
CA GLU A 345 43.16 37.74 0.42
C GLU A 345 44.48 37.28 -0.20
N ASN A 346 45.05 36.17 0.28
CA ASN A 346 46.29 35.57 -0.22
C ASN A 346 46.03 34.54 -1.33
N HIS A 347 44.79 34.44 -1.83
CA HIS A 347 44.35 33.43 -2.78
C HIS A 347 44.52 31.99 -2.29
N LEU A 348 44.50 31.78 -0.96
CA LEU A 348 44.52 30.45 -0.37
C LEU A 348 43.09 29.94 -0.18
N GLU A 349 42.86 28.72 -0.64
CA GLU A 349 41.56 28.07 -0.48
C GLU A 349 41.44 27.41 0.90
N THR A 350 40.34 27.70 1.59
CA THR A 350 39.83 26.92 2.71
C THR A 350 38.58 26.17 2.25
N ARG A 351 38.64 24.84 2.28
CA ARG A 351 37.48 23.99 2.00
C ARG A 351 36.94 23.44 3.31
N LEU A 352 35.63 23.62 3.50
CA LEU A 352 34.90 23.30 4.71
C LEU A 352 33.77 22.33 4.36
N GLN A 353 33.75 21.19 5.03
CA GLN A 353 32.87 20.08 4.76
C GLN A 353 32.03 19.74 5.99
N PHE A 354 30.74 19.56 5.79
CA PHE A 354 29.79 19.20 6.83
C PHE A 354 29.07 17.92 6.47
N HIS A 355 29.12 16.96 7.41
CA HIS A 355 28.31 15.76 7.34
C HIS A 355 27.27 15.79 8.45
N LYS A 356 25.99 15.78 8.09
CA LYS A 356 24.88 15.81 9.04
C LYS A 356 23.87 14.71 8.75
N MET A 357 23.40 14.08 9.82
CA MET A 357 22.27 13.18 9.77
C MET A 357 21.08 13.90 10.40
N LEU A 358 20.07 14.21 9.58
CA LEU A 358 18.91 14.98 10.00
C LEU A 358 17.68 14.07 9.88
N ALA A 359 16.80 14.09 10.88
CA ALA A 359 15.58 13.29 10.87
C ALA A 359 14.35 14.17 11.02
N THR A 360 13.30 13.90 10.24
CA THR A 360 11.99 14.52 10.47
C THR A 360 11.40 14.01 11.79
N PRO A 361 10.49 14.79 12.39
CA PRO A 361 9.52 14.25 13.34
C PRO A 361 8.73 13.09 12.72
N LEU A 362 8.00 12.35 13.56
CA LEU A 362 7.04 11.34 13.11
C LEU A 362 5.88 12.03 12.39
N LEU A 363 5.77 11.82 11.07
CA LEU A 363 4.71 12.35 10.23
C LEU A 363 3.57 11.34 10.14
N PRO A 364 2.32 11.71 10.45
CA PRO A 364 1.18 10.80 10.32
C PRO A 364 1.02 10.32 8.87
N TRP A 365 0.85 9.01 8.69
CA TRP A 365 0.56 8.43 7.39
C TRP A 365 -0.92 8.02 7.31
N PRO A 366 -1.71 8.62 6.40
CA PRO A 366 -3.14 8.33 6.32
C PRO A 366 -3.38 6.91 5.83
N VAL A 367 -4.16 6.16 6.60
CA VAL A 367 -4.66 4.83 6.23
C VAL A 367 -6.15 4.97 5.94
N PHE A 368 -6.57 4.62 4.72
CA PHE A 368 -7.95 4.78 4.28
C PHE A 368 -8.45 3.58 3.50
N THR A 369 -9.78 3.48 3.42
CA THR A 369 -10.48 2.51 2.58
C THR A 369 -11.44 3.21 1.64
N ASN A 370 -11.43 2.84 0.36
CA ASN A 370 -12.40 3.31 -0.63
C ASN A 370 -13.35 2.15 -1.00
N ASN A 371 -14.65 2.42 -0.92
CA ASN A 371 -15.68 1.50 -1.38
C ASN A 371 -15.86 1.63 -2.90
N LEU A 372 -15.51 0.58 -3.64
CA LEU A 372 -15.62 0.48 -5.10
C LEU A 372 -16.70 -0.52 -5.51
N THR A 373 -17.62 -0.85 -4.60
CA THR A 373 -18.69 -1.84 -4.81
C THR A 373 -19.67 -1.37 -5.87
N VAL A 374 -19.87 -2.20 -6.89
CA VAL A 374 -20.94 -2.07 -7.89
C VAL A 374 -21.96 -3.17 -7.59
N ILE A 375 -23.21 -2.79 -7.34
CA ILE A 375 -24.23 -3.71 -6.79
C ILE A 375 -24.53 -4.83 -7.78
N GLU A 376 -24.56 -4.50 -9.08
CA GLU A 376 -24.82 -5.41 -10.19
C GLU A 376 -23.74 -6.49 -10.35
N GLU A 377 -22.51 -6.26 -9.86
CA GLU A 377 -21.43 -7.26 -9.84
C GLU A 377 -21.63 -8.30 -8.72
N GLY A 378 -22.57 -8.09 -7.80
CA GLY A 378 -22.92 -9.05 -6.75
C GLY A 378 -21.83 -9.27 -5.71
N MET A 379 -20.90 -8.31 -5.54
CA MET A 379 -19.76 -8.44 -4.65
C MET A 379 -19.28 -7.10 -4.09
N PHE A 380 -18.81 -7.10 -2.85
CA PHE A 380 -18.04 -6.00 -2.29
C PHE A 380 -16.67 -5.90 -2.97
N ASN A 381 -16.28 -4.68 -3.31
CA ASN A 381 -14.98 -4.35 -3.86
C ASN A 381 -14.40 -3.17 -3.08
N VAL A 382 -13.27 -3.39 -2.40
CA VAL A 382 -12.76 -2.46 -1.39
C VAL A 382 -11.28 -2.24 -1.61
N TYR A 383 -10.87 -0.99 -1.79
CA TYR A 383 -9.47 -0.63 -1.84
C TYR A 383 -8.99 -0.18 -0.46
N LEU A 384 -7.87 -0.72 0.01
CA LEU A 384 -7.14 -0.34 1.22
C LEU A 384 -5.75 0.17 0.81
N GLY A 385 -5.41 1.41 1.11
CA GLY A 385 -4.10 1.95 0.73
C GLY A 385 -3.94 3.41 1.12
N ASN A 386 -2.89 4.13 0.71
CA ASN A 386 -1.67 3.72 -0.01
C ASN A 386 -0.54 3.50 1.00
N PHE A 387 0.00 2.30 1.12
CA PHE A 387 1.03 1.98 2.10
C PHE A 387 2.47 2.13 1.55
N PRO A 388 3.42 2.56 2.39
CA PRO A 388 4.84 2.49 2.06
C PRO A 388 5.34 1.05 1.85
N SER A 389 6.50 0.91 1.21
CA SER A 389 7.07 -0.40 0.86
C SER A 389 7.39 -1.32 2.04
N ASP A 390 7.59 -0.76 3.24
CA ASP A 390 7.91 -1.46 4.48
C ASP A 390 6.69 -1.87 5.31
N VAL A 391 5.47 -1.67 4.79
CA VAL A 391 4.22 -2.09 5.43
C VAL A 391 3.60 -3.24 4.64
N GLN A 392 3.15 -4.28 5.33
CA GLN A 392 2.56 -5.46 4.70
C GLN A 392 1.24 -5.85 5.36
N LEU A 393 0.25 -6.22 4.56
CA LEU A 393 -0.97 -6.83 5.06
C LEU A 393 -0.73 -8.32 5.36
N THR A 394 -1.12 -8.77 6.55
CA THR A 394 -0.88 -10.15 7.01
C THR A 394 -2.15 -10.95 7.27
N ALA A 395 -3.23 -10.29 7.71
CA ALA A 395 -4.51 -10.95 7.96
C ALA A 395 -5.69 -10.01 7.69
N VAL A 396 -6.84 -10.61 7.38
CA VAL A 396 -8.11 -9.93 7.19
C VAL A 396 -9.20 -10.71 7.92
N VAL A 397 -9.94 -10.03 8.79
CA VAL A 397 -11.08 -10.61 9.53
C VAL A 397 -12.36 -9.98 8.99
N LEU A 398 -13.33 -10.82 8.61
CA LEU A 398 -14.61 -10.39 8.05
C LEU A 398 -15.72 -10.69 9.07
N ASN A 399 -16.51 -9.69 9.46
CA ASN A 399 -17.59 -9.79 10.46
C ASN A 399 -17.24 -10.61 11.72
N GLY A 400 -16.00 -10.52 12.20
CA GLY A 400 -15.52 -11.22 13.40
C GLY A 400 -15.08 -12.67 13.19
N GLN A 401 -15.17 -13.20 11.97
CA GLN A 401 -14.62 -14.51 11.60
C GLN A 401 -13.29 -14.36 10.87
N GLU A 402 -12.27 -15.10 11.31
CA GLU A 402 -11.02 -15.25 10.57
C GLU A 402 -11.34 -15.94 9.25
N SER A 403 -11.34 -15.17 8.17
CA SER A 403 -11.52 -15.71 6.82
C SER A 403 -10.14 -16.08 6.27
N ALA A 404 -10.02 -17.30 5.74
CA ALA A 404 -8.89 -17.67 4.91
C ALA A 404 -8.98 -16.91 3.57
N VAL A 405 -8.64 -15.62 3.57
CA VAL A 405 -8.60 -14.80 2.36
C VAL A 405 -7.36 -15.21 1.58
N SER A 406 -7.56 -15.71 0.37
CA SER A 406 -6.45 -16.11 -0.49
C SER A 406 -5.91 -14.91 -1.27
N PHE A 407 -4.58 -14.83 -1.41
CA PHE A 407 -3.93 -13.93 -2.35
C PHE A 407 -4.03 -14.41 -3.81
N THR A 408 -4.79 -15.48 -4.08
CA THR A 408 -5.00 -16.04 -5.42
C THR A 408 -6.37 -15.64 -5.98
N ASN A 409 -6.43 -15.35 -7.28
CA ASN A 409 -7.67 -15.00 -7.98
C ASN A 409 -8.69 -16.15 -8.11
N THR A 410 -8.35 -17.34 -7.62
CA THR A 410 -9.08 -18.59 -7.87
C THR A 410 -10.17 -18.90 -6.84
N SER A 411 -10.16 -18.24 -5.68
CA SER A 411 -11.14 -18.44 -4.60
C SER A 411 -11.62 -17.09 -4.07
N SER A 412 -12.94 -16.93 -3.92
CA SER A 412 -13.55 -15.71 -3.39
C SER A 412 -14.05 -16.00 -1.96
N PRO A 413 -13.55 -15.30 -0.92
CA PRO A 413 -12.95 -13.96 -0.93
C PRO A 413 -11.47 -13.94 -1.36
N SER A 414 -11.10 -12.93 -2.15
CA SER A 414 -9.74 -12.76 -2.68
C SER A 414 -9.16 -11.37 -2.38
N ILE A 415 -7.83 -11.30 -2.28
CA ILE A 415 -7.10 -10.06 -2.08
C ILE A 415 -5.95 -9.91 -3.08
N THR A 416 -5.85 -8.75 -3.71
CA THR A 416 -4.80 -8.47 -4.70
C THR A 416 -3.99 -7.24 -4.30
N LYS A 417 -2.67 -7.32 -4.44
CA LYS A 417 -1.77 -6.20 -4.19
C LYS A 417 -1.71 -5.30 -5.43
N VAL A 418 -1.88 -3.99 -5.25
CA VAL A 418 -1.84 -2.99 -6.32
C VAL A 418 -0.65 -2.08 -6.11
N VAL A 419 0.25 -1.97 -7.09
CA VAL A 419 1.42 -1.08 -7.02
C VAL A 419 1.05 0.30 -7.56
N GLN A 420 1.45 1.36 -6.86
CA GLN A 420 1.20 2.76 -7.23
C GLN A 420 2.49 3.46 -7.71
N PRO A 421 2.39 4.55 -8.50
CA PRO A 421 3.56 5.24 -9.06
C PRO A 421 4.57 5.78 -8.01
N ASN A 422 4.10 6.14 -6.81
CA ASN A 422 4.91 6.77 -5.75
C ASN A 422 5.66 5.76 -4.86
N ASN A 423 6.02 4.58 -5.39
CA ASN A 423 6.62 3.48 -4.62
C ASN A 423 5.80 3.05 -3.39
N THR A 424 4.50 3.33 -3.44
CA THR A 424 3.50 2.88 -2.46
C THR A 424 2.67 1.76 -3.07
N HIS A 425 1.90 1.06 -2.25
CA HIS A 425 1.03 0.01 -2.71
C HIS A 425 -0.26 -0.07 -1.89
N GLY A 426 -1.31 -0.59 -2.48
CA GLY A 426 -2.56 -0.89 -1.80
C GLY A 426 -2.96 -2.35 -1.95
N TYR A 427 -4.11 -2.66 -1.41
CA TYR A 427 -4.75 -3.97 -1.50
C TYR A 427 -6.19 -3.78 -1.93
N THR A 428 -6.64 -4.60 -2.87
CA THR A 428 -8.05 -4.67 -3.28
C THR A 428 -8.64 -5.97 -2.75
N LEU A 429 -9.61 -5.86 -1.85
CA LEU A 429 -10.37 -6.97 -1.30
C LEU A 429 -11.68 -7.14 -2.07
N LYS A 430 -11.97 -8.37 -2.46
CA LYS A 430 -13.18 -8.77 -3.20
C LYS A 430 -13.94 -9.84 -2.42
N VAL A 431 -15.20 -9.58 -2.06
CA VAL A 431 -16.05 -10.49 -1.28
C VAL A 431 -17.45 -10.60 -1.90
N PRO A 432 -17.89 -11.78 -2.37
CA PRO A 432 -19.22 -11.95 -2.95
C PRO A 432 -20.31 -11.75 -1.91
N PHE A 433 -21.46 -11.21 -2.30
CA PHE A 433 -22.61 -11.08 -1.41
C PHE A 433 -23.13 -12.43 -0.92
N ALA A 434 -22.97 -13.49 -1.73
CA ALA A 434 -23.32 -14.86 -1.36
C ALA A 434 -22.36 -15.50 -0.33
N ASN A 435 -21.27 -14.81 0.06
CA ASN A 435 -20.36 -15.35 1.06
C ASN A 435 -21.06 -15.47 2.43
N PRO A 436 -20.96 -16.62 3.14
CA PRO A 436 -21.65 -16.84 4.42
C PRO A 436 -21.33 -15.81 5.51
N THR A 437 -20.18 -15.16 5.41
CA THR A 437 -19.72 -14.16 6.38
C THR A 437 -20.40 -12.80 6.17
N VAL A 438 -20.99 -12.55 5.00
CA VAL A 438 -21.70 -11.30 4.71
C VAL A 438 -23.06 -11.33 5.41
N VAL A 439 -23.33 -10.32 6.23
CA VAL A 439 -24.60 -10.22 6.95
C VAL A 439 -25.66 -9.62 6.03
N HIS A 440 -26.80 -10.29 5.94
CA HIS A 440 -27.92 -9.89 5.11
C HIS A 440 -29.03 -9.36 6.01
N LYS A 441 -29.52 -8.14 5.74
CA LYS A 441 -30.66 -7.55 6.45
C LYS A 441 -31.67 -7.02 5.46
N PHE A 442 -32.92 -7.42 5.59
CA PHE A 442 -34.00 -6.86 4.80
C PHE A 442 -34.75 -5.79 5.60
N SER A 443 -34.84 -4.57 5.07
CA SER A 443 -35.68 -3.49 5.59
C SER A 443 -36.97 -3.43 4.78
N LYS A 444 -38.06 -3.89 5.39
CA LYS A 444 -39.42 -3.84 4.81
C LYS A 444 -39.93 -2.41 4.63
N LYS A 445 -39.60 -1.51 5.57
CA LYS A 445 -40.03 -0.10 5.54
C LYS A 445 -39.47 0.64 4.32
N ASP A 446 -38.27 0.27 3.90
CA ASP A 446 -37.55 0.92 2.81
C ASP A 446 -37.59 0.09 1.50
N GLY A 447 -38.26 -1.07 1.50
CA GLY A 447 -38.28 -1.99 0.37
C GLY A 447 -36.88 -2.43 -0.07
N ALA A 448 -35.92 -2.51 0.86
CA ALA A 448 -34.50 -2.58 0.55
C ALA A 448 -33.81 -3.75 1.25
N PHE A 449 -33.01 -4.50 0.49
CA PHE A 449 -32.09 -5.50 1.01
C PHE A 449 -30.73 -4.88 1.25
N GLN A 450 -30.16 -5.07 2.43
CA GLN A 450 -28.88 -4.51 2.83
C GLN A 450 -27.88 -5.64 3.06
N TYR A 451 -26.78 -5.61 2.32
CA TYR A 451 -25.60 -6.42 2.59
C TYR A 451 -24.66 -5.62 3.50
N LEU A 452 -24.18 -6.23 4.57
CA LEU A 452 -23.30 -5.61 5.56
C LEU A 452 -22.00 -6.40 5.70
N LEU A 453 -20.88 -5.69 5.60
CA LEU A 453 -19.54 -6.25 5.74
C LEU A 453 -18.66 -5.35 6.60
N ASN A 454 -18.33 -5.83 7.80
CA ASN A 454 -17.28 -5.26 8.64
C ASN A 454 -15.96 -5.95 8.33
N ILE A 455 -14.91 -5.17 8.14
CA ILE A 455 -13.59 -5.66 7.77
C ILE A 455 -12.59 -5.12 8.79
N ASN A 456 -11.75 -5.99 9.32
CA ASN A 456 -10.62 -5.63 10.15
C ASN A 456 -9.32 -6.12 9.50
N TYR A 457 -8.50 -5.18 9.06
CA TYR A 457 -7.20 -5.45 8.42
C TYR A 457 -6.09 -5.45 9.46
N THR A 458 -5.25 -6.49 9.45
CA THR A 458 -4.04 -6.57 10.27
C THR A 458 -2.81 -6.31 9.41
N LEU A 459 -2.17 -5.17 9.64
CA LEU A 459 -0.96 -4.74 8.95
C LEU A 459 0.26 -4.84 9.86
N VAL A 460 1.42 -5.04 9.27
CA VAL A 460 2.70 -5.11 9.98
C VAL A 460 3.74 -4.21 9.32
N VAL A 461 4.57 -3.57 10.15
CA VAL A 461 5.75 -2.84 9.70
C VAL A 461 6.97 -3.75 9.76
N LEU A 462 7.72 -3.83 8.66
CA LEU A 462 8.90 -4.68 8.52
C LEU A 462 10.20 -3.89 8.73
N PRO A 463 11.26 -4.52 9.29
CA PRO A 463 11.33 -5.91 9.76
C PRO A 463 10.92 -6.14 11.23
N GLU A 464 10.56 -5.10 11.99
CA GLU A 464 10.29 -5.17 13.43
C GLU A 464 9.01 -5.98 13.75
N ASN A 465 8.16 -6.21 12.75
CA ASN A 465 6.88 -6.92 12.84
C ASN A 465 5.89 -6.27 13.81
N GLU A 466 6.00 -4.95 14.00
CA GLU A 466 5.03 -4.16 14.75
C GLU A 466 3.68 -4.17 14.02
N ARG A 467 2.61 -4.54 14.72
CA ARG A 467 1.28 -4.73 14.13
C ARG A 467 0.38 -3.54 14.41
N PHE A 468 -0.46 -3.18 13.45
CA PHE A 468 -1.54 -2.23 13.63
C PHE A 468 -2.80 -2.67 12.86
N TYR A 469 -3.94 -2.11 13.26
CA TYR A 469 -5.25 -2.52 12.76
C TYR A 469 -5.96 -1.37 12.06
N HIS A 470 -6.71 -1.70 11.01
CA HIS A 470 -7.60 -0.75 10.35
C HIS A 470 -8.99 -1.37 10.17
N LEU A 471 -10.00 -0.74 10.76
CA LEU A 471 -11.38 -1.21 10.72
C LEU A 471 -12.20 -0.36 9.75
N THR A 472 -13.05 -1.02 8.97
CA THR A 472 -14.01 -0.37 8.07
C THR A 472 -15.30 -1.18 8.01
N SER A 473 -16.40 -0.51 7.66
CA SER A 473 -17.74 -1.10 7.60
C SER A 473 -18.44 -0.64 6.34
N LEU A 474 -18.99 -1.59 5.60
CA LEU A 474 -19.60 -1.36 4.30
C LEU A 474 -21.04 -1.82 4.30
N ALA A 475 -21.89 -1.05 3.62
CA ALA A 475 -23.27 -1.38 3.37
C ALA A 475 -23.55 -1.25 1.86
N ALA A 476 -24.15 -2.27 1.25
CA ALA A 476 -24.70 -2.20 -0.10
C ALA A 476 -26.22 -2.37 0.00
N LEU A 477 -26.97 -1.41 -0.55
CA LEU A 477 -28.43 -1.37 -0.52
C LEU A 477 -28.99 -1.76 -1.89
N PHE A 478 -29.89 -2.73 -1.92
CA PHE A 478 -30.58 -3.21 -3.11
C PHE A 478 -32.08 -2.92 -2.97
N THR A 479 -32.61 -1.99 -3.77
CA THR A 479 -33.98 -1.46 -3.63
C THR A 479 -34.96 -1.96 -4.70
N GLN A 480 -34.52 -2.79 -5.64
CA GLN A 480 -35.37 -3.31 -6.73
C GLN A 480 -35.90 -4.71 -6.42
N ILE A 481 -36.80 -4.81 -5.43
CA ILE A 481 -37.46 -6.08 -5.10
C ILE A 481 -38.85 -6.08 -5.72
N SER A 482 -39.03 -6.88 -6.77
CA SER A 482 -40.29 -7.03 -7.50
C SER A 482 -40.85 -8.45 -7.38
N PRO A 483 -42.19 -8.63 -7.49
CA PRO A 483 -42.80 -9.95 -7.52
C PRO A 483 -42.31 -10.77 -8.72
N PRO A 484 -42.17 -12.11 -8.58
CA PRO A 484 -41.71 -12.96 -9.66
C PRO A 484 -42.72 -12.92 -10.82
N VAL A 485 -42.18 -12.85 -12.04
CA VAL A 485 -42.99 -12.85 -13.26
C VAL A 485 -43.43 -14.29 -13.58
N LEU A 486 -44.74 -14.49 -13.72
CA LEU A 486 -45.34 -15.72 -14.18
C LEU A 486 -45.26 -15.79 -15.72
N ASP A 487 -44.73 -16.88 -16.26
CA ASP A 487 -44.67 -17.15 -17.70
C ASP A 487 -45.77 -18.16 -18.09
N PRO A 488 -46.89 -17.71 -18.71
CA PRO A 488 -48.04 -18.55 -19.00
C PRO A 488 -47.98 -19.21 -20.38
N ILE A 489 -48.14 -20.54 -20.39
CA ILE A 489 -48.01 -21.42 -21.55
C ILE A 489 -49.36 -22.13 -21.81
N CYS A 490 -49.88 -22.04 -23.03
CA CYS A 490 -51.07 -22.78 -23.46
C CYS A 490 -50.67 -24.19 -23.93
N SER A 491 -51.43 -25.22 -23.55
CA SER A 491 -51.37 -26.57 -24.13
C SER A 491 -52.75 -27.00 -24.63
N GLU A 492 -52.85 -28.13 -25.33
CA GLU A 492 -54.16 -28.69 -25.72
C GLU A 492 -55.00 -29.11 -24.50
N SER A 493 -54.34 -29.42 -23.38
CA SER A 493 -54.96 -29.93 -22.15
C SER A 493 -55.24 -28.88 -21.08
N GLY A 494 -54.79 -27.63 -21.24
CA GLY A 494 -54.91 -26.61 -20.19
C GLY A 494 -53.95 -25.43 -20.32
N ILE A 495 -53.72 -24.75 -19.20
CA ILE A 495 -52.78 -23.63 -19.07
C ILE A 495 -51.76 -23.98 -18.01
N SER A 496 -50.48 -23.75 -18.28
CA SER A 496 -49.40 -23.89 -17.29
C SER A 496 -48.74 -22.54 -17.02
N PHE A 497 -48.36 -22.30 -15.78
CA PHE A 497 -47.68 -21.08 -15.33
C PHE A 497 -46.32 -21.47 -14.76
N ARG A 498 -45.25 -20.92 -15.34
CA ARG A 498 -43.88 -21.15 -14.88
C ARG A 498 -43.37 -19.94 -14.10
N VAL A 499 -42.79 -20.20 -12.93
CA VAL A 499 -42.10 -19.21 -12.10
C VAL A 499 -40.66 -19.64 -11.95
N LYS A 500 -39.70 -18.76 -12.29
CA LYS A 500 -38.28 -19.04 -12.02
C LYS A 500 -38.00 -18.91 -10.52
N ASN A 501 -37.24 -19.85 -9.96
CA ASN A 501 -36.79 -19.77 -8.58
C ASN A 501 -35.81 -18.59 -8.43
N GLY A 502 -36.05 -17.75 -7.43
CA GLY A 502 -35.27 -16.56 -7.14
C GLY A 502 -35.07 -16.37 -5.63
N PRO A 503 -34.01 -15.66 -5.22
CA PRO A 503 -33.65 -15.51 -3.81
C PRO A 503 -34.71 -14.77 -2.98
N PHE A 504 -35.63 -14.04 -3.62
CA PHE A 504 -36.68 -13.25 -2.97
C PHE A 504 -38.09 -13.81 -3.18
N ASN A 505 -38.24 -14.98 -3.81
CA ASN A 505 -39.56 -15.55 -4.10
C ASN A 505 -40.37 -15.86 -2.84
N TYR A 506 -39.71 -16.07 -1.69
CA TYR A 506 -40.36 -16.34 -0.40
C TYR A 506 -41.15 -15.14 0.16
N LEU A 507 -41.00 -13.95 -0.41
CA LEU A 507 -41.75 -12.76 -0.04
C LEU A 507 -43.16 -12.73 -0.66
N TRP A 508 -43.45 -13.64 -1.61
CA TRP A 508 -44.64 -13.61 -2.42
C TRP A 508 -45.38 -14.94 -2.42
N ASP A 509 -46.72 -14.88 -2.33
CA ASP A 509 -47.60 -16.02 -2.38
C ASP A 509 -48.47 -16.02 -3.64
N MET A 510 -48.62 -17.19 -4.27
CA MET A 510 -49.55 -17.38 -5.38
C MET A 510 -50.96 -17.64 -4.83
N SER A 511 -51.96 -16.99 -5.40
CA SER A 511 -53.37 -17.21 -5.06
C SER A 511 -54.25 -17.28 -6.30
N ILE A 512 -55.37 -18.00 -6.19
CA ILE A 512 -56.38 -18.15 -7.24
C ILE A 512 -57.66 -17.54 -6.69
N GLY A 513 -57.98 -16.32 -7.15
CA GLY A 513 -59.01 -15.49 -6.54
C GLY A 513 -58.68 -15.16 -5.06
N PRO A 514 -59.55 -15.51 -4.10
CA PRO A 514 -59.29 -15.30 -2.68
C PRO A 514 -58.44 -16.40 -2.03
N ASP A 515 -58.30 -17.57 -2.67
CA ASP A 515 -57.72 -18.76 -2.04
C ASP A 515 -56.20 -18.83 -2.26
N LEU A 516 -55.43 -19.04 -1.18
CA LEU A 516 -53.98 -19.28 -1.24
C LEU A 516 -53.68 -20.62 -1.93
N LEU A 517 -52.81 -20.61 -2.95
CA LEU A 517 -52.41 -21.81 -3.67
C LEU A 517 -51.45 -22.66 -2.82
N THR A 518 -52.02 -23.61 -2.08
CA THR A 518 -51.28 -24.66 -1.37
C THR A 518 -51.28 -25.96 -2.17
N ALA A 519 -50.35 -26.87 -1.88
CA ALA A 519 -50.35 -28.22 -2.48
C ALA A 519 -51.66 -28.97 -2.21
N GLN A 520 -52.27 -28.77 -1.03
CA GLN A 520 -53.56 -29.35 -0.67
C GLN A 520 -54.70 -28.76 -1.52
N LEU A 521 -54.76 -27.44 -1.67
CA LEU A 521 -55.77 -26.79 -2.51
C LEU A 521 -55.61 -27.21 -3.97
N ALA A 522 -54.37 -27.27 -4.47
CA ALA A 522 -54.07 -27.73 -5.82
C ALA A 522 -54.62 -29.13 -6.06
N ALA A 523 -54.35 -30.08 -5.17
CA ALA A 523 -54.89 -31.44 -5.27
C ALA A 523 -56.43 -31.46 -5.22
N GLN A 524 -57.07 -30.67 -4.36
CA GLN A 524 -58.53 -30.58 -4.26
C GLN A 524 -59.18 -30.00 -5.53
N ARG A 525 -58.50 -29.08 -6.21
CA ARG A 525 -59.02 -28.40 -7.41
C ARG A 525 -58.56 -29.05 -8.72
N GLY A 526 -57.77 -30.13 -8.65
CA GLY A 526 -57.26 -30.86 -9.81
C GLY A 526 -56.05 -30.21 -10.50
N TYR A 527 -55.34 -29.30 -9.84
CA TYR A 527 -54.11 -28.70 -10.35
C TYR A 527 -52.90 -29.55 -9.99
N THR A 528 -51.84 -29.46 -10.80
CA THR A 528 -50.57 -30.14 -10.53
C THR A 528 -49.47 -29.12 -10.34
N ILE A 529 -48.72 -29.23 -9.24
CA ILE A 529 -47.55 -28.40 -8.96
C ILE A 529 -46.31 -29.28 -9.07
N HIS A 530 -45.38 -28.88 -9.95
CA HIS A 530 -44.07 -29.48 -10.08
C HIS A 530 -43.01 -28.44 -9.72
N ASN A 531 -42.16 -28.73 -8.75
CA ASN A 531 -41.07 -27.84 -8.35
C ASN A 531 -39.74 -28.54 -8.58
N ASP A 532 -38.90 -27.95 -9.43
CA ASP A 532 -37.53 -28.40 -9.68
C ASP A 532 -36.51 -27.38 -9.15
N SER A 533 -35.21 -27.65 -9.33
CA SER A 533 -34.15 -26.76 -8.84
C SER A 533 -34.17 -25.34 -9.43
N GLN A 534 -34.75 -25.16 -10.63
CA GLN A 534 -34.69 -23.89 -11.38
C GLN A 534 -36.04 -23.17 -11.46
N SER A 535 -37.15 -23.89 -11.38
CA SER A 535 -38.48 -23.32 -11.54
C SER A 535 -39.58 -24.13 -10.86
N LEU A 536 -40.65 -23.42 -10.53
CA LEU A 536 -41.95 -23.98 -10.17
C LEU A 536 -42.88 -23.91 -11.39
N LEU A 537 -43.49 -25.03 -11.73
CA LEU A 537 -44.49 -25.16 -12.79
C LEU A 537 -45.84 -25.56 -12.18
N LEU A 538 -46.82 -24.67 -12.31
CA LEU A 538 -48.22 -24.97 -12.01
C LEU A 538 -48.93 -25.33 -13.32
N THR A 539 -49.49 -26.54 -13.40
CA THR A 539 -50.32 -26.97 -14.51
C THR A 539 -51.78 -27.00 -14.08
N VAL A 540 -52.61 -26.28 -14.82
CA VAL A 540 -54.05 -26.15 -14.60
C VAL A 540 -54.76 -26.83 -15.78
N PRO A 541 -55.32 -28.04 -15.59
CA PRO A 541 -56.05 -28.74 -16.64
C PRO A 541 -57.37 -28.05 -17.02
N LEU A 542 -57.80 -28.18 -18.27
CA LEU A 542 -59.13 -27.74 -18.72
C LEU A 542 -60.24 -28.31 -17.85
N PHE A 543 -61.31 -27.54 -17.71
CA PHE A 543 -62.52 -27.82 -16.92
C PHE A 543 -62.29 -27.96 -15.40
N THR A 544 -61.15 -27.49 -14.90
CA THR A 544 -60.93 -27.33 -13.46
C THR A 544 -61.52 -26.02 -12.95
N HIS A 545 -61.66 -25.92 -11.63
CA HIS A 545 -62.18 -24.72 -10.99
C HIS A 545 -61.30 -23.50 -11.30
N GLY A 546 -61.88 -22.30 -11.41
CA GLY A 546 -61.14 -21.06 -11.65
C GLY A 546 -60.98 -20.65 -13.12
N TYR A 547 -61.34 -21.51 -14.07
CA TYR A 547 -61.45 -21.11 -15.48
C TYR A 547 -62.68 -20.24 -15.74
N GLU A 548 -62.50 -19.25 -16.61
CA GLU A 548 -63.58 -18.51 -17.26
C GLU A 548 -63.64 -18.90 -18.73
N TYR A 549 -64.78 -19.41 -19.19
CA TYR A 549 -64.99 -19.84 -20.58
C TYR A 549 -65.84 -18.82 -21.33
N LYS A 550 -65.39 -18.42 -22.52
CA LYS A 550 -66.06 -17.44 -23.38
C LYS A 550 -66.09 -17.90 -24.84
N ASP A 551 -67.04 -17.35 -25.58
CA ASP A 551 -67.25 -17.57 -27.02
C ASP A 551 -67.22 -19.04 -27.43
N ILE A 552 -67.98 -19.86 -26.70
CA ILE A 552 -68.10 -21.29 -26.99
C ILE A 552 -68.90 -21.45 -28.29
N THR A 553 -68.25 -22.02 -29.30
CA THR A 553 -68.83 -22.46 -30.59
C THR A 553 -68.63 -23.96 -30.75
N LEU A 554 -69.27 -24.58 -31.76
CA LEU A 554 -69.02 -26.00 -32.07
C LEU A 554 -67.58 -26.33 -32.48
N SER A 555 -66.78 -25.33 -32.87
CA SER A 555 -65.40 -25.55 -33.32
C SER A 555 -64.39 -25.26 -32.22
N LYS A 556 -64.50 -24.11 -31.54
CA LYS A 556 -63.52 -23.61 -30.58
C LYS A 556 -64.18 -22.78 -29.49
N PHE A 557 -63.44 -22.60 -28.40
CA PHE A 557 -63.80 -21.71 -27.30
C PHE A 557 -62.55 -21.10 -26.66
N PHE A 558 -62.70 -19.97 -25.97
CA PHE A 558 -61.63 -19.37 -25.18
C PHE A 558 -61.74 -19.80 -23.71
N GLY A 559 -60.63 -20.23 -23.12
CA GLY A 559 -60.50 -20.44 -21.68
C GLY A 559 -59.50 -19.47 -21.11
N SER A 560 -59.91 -18.71 -20.09
CA SER A 560 -59.06 -17.76 -19.36
C SER A 560 -58.82 -18.23 -17.93
N PHE A 561 -57.61 -18.03 -17.42
CA PHE A 561 -57.24 -18.33 -16.04
C PHE A 561 -56.39 -17.19 -15.46
N GLU A 562 -56.71 -16.78 -14.24
CA GLU A 562 -56.03 -15.69 -13.52
C GLU A 562 -55.29 -16.23 -12.29
N ILE A 563 -54.02 -15.80 -12.14
CA ILE A 563 -53.22 -16.03 -10.94
C ILE A 563 -52.80 -14.69 -10.37
N LEU A 564 -52.99 -14.53 -9.07
CA LEU A 564 -52.61 -13.34 -8.33
C LEU A 564 -51.35 -13.62 -7.52
N MET A 565 -50.39 -12.70 -7.60
CA MET A 565 -49.22 -12.68 -6.74
C MET A 565 -49.44 -11.69 -5.60
N ARG A 566 -49.39 -12.19 -4.37
CA ARG A 566 -49.67 -11.42 -3.16
C ARG A 566 -48.45 -11.30 -2.27
N ASP A 567 -48.39 -10.23 -1.50
CA ASP A 567 -47.45 -10.12 -0.39
C ASP A 567 -47.76 -11.17 0.68
N HIS A 568 -46.73 -11.89 1.14
CA HIS A 568 -46.87 -12.98 2.10
C HIS A 568 -47.48 -12.55 3.46
N GLU A 569 -47.26 -11.30 3.88
CA GLU A 569 -47.71 -10.81 5.19
C GLU A 569 -48.97 -9.97 5.11
N THR A 570 -49.04 -9.03 4.18
CA THR A 570 -50.20 -8.11 4.07
C THR A 570 -51.35 -8.71 3.27
N TRP A 571 -51.09 -9.76 2.49
CA TRP A 571 -52.03 -10.37 1.57
C TRP A 571 -52.52 -9.43 0.44
N GLU A 572 -51.89 -8.27 0.26
CA GLU A 572 -52.21 -7.33 -0.81
C GLU A 572 -51.79 -7.88 -2.18
N VAL A 573 -52.59 -7.62 -3.21
CA VAL A 573 -52.29 -8.04 -4.59
C VAL A 573 -51.23 -7.09 -5.17
N GLN A 574 -50.08 -7.66 -5.52
CA GLN A 574 -48.94 -6.93 -6.09
C GLN A 574 -48.88 -7.07 -7.60
N SER A 575 -49.34 -8.21 -8.12
CA SER A 575 -49.44 -8.46 -9.55
C SER A 575 -50.57 -9.45 -9.86
N SER A 576 -51.17 -9.32 -11.04
CA SER A 576 -52.12 -10.29 -11.61
C SER A 576 -51.62 -10.75 -12.97
N THR A 577 -51.65 -12.06 -13.20
CA THR A 577 -51.35 -12.68 -14.49
C THR A 577 -52.56 -13.42 -15.00
N VAL A 578 -53.16 -12.89 -16.07
CA VAL A 578 -54.28 -13.51 -16.78
C VAL A 578 -53.78 -14.12 -18.09
N LYS A 579 -54.12 -15.37 -18.36
CA LYS A 579 -53.86 -16.01 -19.64
C LYS A 579 -55.14 -16.51 -20.26
N THR A 580 -55.37 -16.12 -21.51
CA THR A 580 -56.44 -16.64 -22.36
C THR A 580 -55.84 -17.52 -23.45
N CYS A 581 -56.38 -18.73 -23.59
CA CYS A 581 -55.98 -19.71 -24.60
C CYS A 581 -57.20 -20.15 -25.41
N LEU A 582 -56.96 -20.50 -26.68
CA LEU A 582 -57.98 -21.01 -27.60
C LEU A 582 -57.94 -22.54 -27.59
N PHE A 583 -59.07 -23.17 -27.34
CA PHE A 583 -59.20 -24.62 -27.26
C PHE A 583 -60.20 -25.13 -28.30
N SER A 584 -60.05 -26.39 -28.70
CA SER A 584 -60.98 -27.07 -29.60
C SER A 584 -62.19 -27.58 -28.81
N THR A 585 -63.39 -27.32 -29.32
CA THR A 585 -64.64 -27.76 -28.67
C THR A 585 -64.90 -29.23 -28.97
N THR A 586 -64.89 -30.06 -27.93
CA THR A 586 -65.42 -31.43 -27.93
C THR A 586 -66.75 -31.45 -27.17
N GLU A 587 -67.18 -32.59 -26.64
CA GLU A 587 -68.29 -32.63 -25.69
C GLU A 587 -67.90 -31.92 -24.41
N LEU A 588 -68.71 -30.95 -23.99
CA LEU A 588 -68.48 -30.20 -22.76
C LEU A 588 -69.80 -29.76 -22.15
N ILE A 589 -69.77 -29.62 -20.82
CA ILE A 589 -70.85 -29.05 -20.02
C ILE A 589 -70.21 -28.00 -19.13
N VAL A 590 -70.55 -26.74 -19.36
CA VAL A 590 -69.98 -25.61 -18.62
C VAL A 590 -71.09 -24.71 -18.12
N CYS A 591 -71.00 -24.34 -16.84
CA CYS A 591 -71.82 -23.30 -16.24
C CYS A 591 -71.00 -22.03 -16.15
N SER A 592 -71.41 -20.97 -16.86
CA SER A 592 -70.76 -19.67 -16.82
C SER A 592 -71.27 -18.83 -15.65
N THR A 593 -70.45 -17.89 -15.22
CA THR A 593 -70.72 -16.99 -14.08
C THR A 593 -71.89 -16.04 -14.32
N ASP A 594 -72.27 -15.80 -15.58
CA ASP A 594 -73.47 -15.07 -15.98
C ASP A 594 -74.78 -15.88 -15.84
N GLY A 595 -74.70 -17.09 -15.27
CA GLY A 595 -75.87 -17.92 -14.96
C GLY A 595 -76.41 -18.69 -16.17
N LYS A 596 -75.60 -18.88 -17.21
CA LYS A 596 -75.93 -19.72 -18.36
C LYS A 596 -75.24 -21.08 -18.29
N MET A 597 -75.94 -22.10 -18.76
CA MET A 597 -75.39 -23.41 -19.02
C MET A 597 -75.15 -23.53 -20.51
N THR A 598 -73.93 -23.90 -20.90
CA THR A 598 -73.57 -24.21 -22.28
C THR A 598 -73.18 -25.68 -22.36
N VAL A 599 -73.84 -26.41 -23.24
CA VAL A 599 -73.67 -27.85 -23.44
C VAL A 599 -73.39 -28.10 -24.90
N VAL A 600 -72.32 -28.83 -25.19
CA VAL A 600 -72.04 -29.38 -26.50
C VAL A 600 -72.10 -30.89 -26.37
N VAL A 601 -72.96 -31.52 -27.16
CA VAL A 601 -73.22 -32.96 -27.10
C VAL A 601 -73.13 -33.56 -28.50
N ASP A 602 -72.57 -34.77 -28.60
CA ASP A 602 -72.62 -35.59 -29.80
C ASP A 602 -73.88 -36.46 -29.81
N LEU A 603 -74.72 -36.23 -30.83
CA LEU A 603 -76.01 -36.89 -31.01
C LEU A 603 -75.95 -38.01 -32.05
N SER A 604 -74.76 -38.33 -32.59
CA SER A 604 -74.56 -39.36 -33.62
C SER A 604 -75.13 -40.73 -33.24
N GLN A 605 -75.13 -41.08 -31.95
CA GLN A 605 -75.65 -42.35 -31.45
C GLN A 605 -77.16 -42.32 -31.14
N PHE A 606 -77.76 -41.13 -31.06
CA PHE A 606 -79.12 -40.91 -30.58
C PHE A 606 -80.10 -40.52 -31.68
N LEU A 607 -79.60 -40.11 -32.86
CA LEU A 607 -80.40 -39.73 -34.01
C LEU A 607 -80.46 -40.85 -35.06
N PRO A 608 -81.62 -41.07 -35.72
CA PRO A 608 -81.70 -41.93 -36.90
C PRO A 608 -80.80 -41.38 -38.03
N SER A 609 -80.40 -42.20 -39.01
CA SER A 609 -79.51 -41.78 -40.11
C SER A 609 -80.00 -40.57 -40.92
N GLU A 610 -81.30 -40.24 -40.86
CA GLU A 610 -81.92 -39.06 -41.50
C GLU A 610 -82.28 -37.93 -40.51
N GLY A 611 -82.01 -38.12 -39.21
CA GLY A 611 -82.32 -37.15 -38.16
C GLY A 611 -81.30 -36.02 -38.12
N SER A 612 -81.78 -34.77 -38.02
CA SER A 612 -80.92 -33.59 -37.90
C SER A 612 -80.77 -33.17 -36.44
N PRO A 613 -79.54 -32.88 -35.94
CA PRO A 613 -79.33 -32.27 -34.63
C PRO A 613 -80.15 -31.00 -34.40
N ALA A 614 -80.50 -30.24 -35.44
CA ALA A 614 -81.34 -29.04 -35.35
C ALA A 614 -82.79 -29.31 -34.90
N GLN A 615 -83.27 -30.55 -35.07
CA GLN A 615 -84.62 -30.96 -34.65
C GLN A 615 -84.68 -31.41 -33.19
N THR A 616 -83.54 -31.47 -32.50
CA THR A 616 -83.52 -31.74 -31.05
C THR A 616 -83.95 -30.52 -30.24
N SER A 617 -84.31 -30.75 -28.99
CA SER A 617 -84.63 -29.71 -28.01
C SER A 617 -84.24 -30.20 -26.62
N LEU A 618 -84.15 -29.29 -25.67
CA LEU A 618 -84.13 -29.65 -24.24
C LEU A 618 -85.52 -30.13 -23.80
N ILE A 619 -85.71 -30.34 -22.49
CA ILE A 619 -87.01 -30.76 -21.90
C ILE A 619 -88.13 -29.80 -22.33
N ASP A 620 -87.84 -28.50 -22.33
CA ASP A 620 -88.68 -27.51 -22.99
C ASP A 620 -88.44 -27.52 -24.51
N ARG A 621 -89.50 -27.77 -25.28
CA ARG A 621 -89.45 -27.90 -26.75
C ARG A 621 -89.11 -26.59 -27.46
N ASP A 622 -89.29 -25.45 -26.79
CA ASP A 622 -88.93 -24.13 -27.33
C ASP A 622 -87.41 -23.87 -27.21
N CYS A 623 -86.70 -24.65 -26.38
CA CYS A 623 -85.25 -24.54 -26.21
C CYS A 623 -84.50 -25.40 -27.24
N ARG A 624 -84.29 -24.80 -28.41
CA ARG A 624 -83.56 -25.37 -29.55
C ARG A 624 -82.04 -25.14 -29.46
N PRO A 625 -81.22 -25.93 -30.17
CA PRO A 625 -79.79 -25.69 -30.28
C PRO A 625 -79.49 -24.29 -30.82
N LYS A 626 -78.44 -23.66 -30.28
CA LYS A 626 -77.90 -22.39 -30.76
C LYS A 626 -77.05 -22.58 -32.02
N GLU A 627 -76.28 -23.67 -32.07
CA GLU A 627 -75.48 -24.08 -33.23
C GLU A 627 -75.61 -25.60 -33.41
N THR A 628 -75.56 -26.07 -34.66
CA THR A 628 -75.56 -27.50 -35.00
C THR A 628 -74.59 -27.80 -36.14
N ASP A 629 -73.96 -28.96 -36.10
CA ASP A 629 -73.28 -29.54 -37.26
C ASP A 629 -73.96 -30.87 -37.66
N ASN A 630 -73.27 -31.75 -38.40
CA ASN A 630 -73.84 -33.01 -38.86
C ASN A 630 -74.18 -33.99 -37.72
N THR A 631 -73.47 -33.92 -36.59
CA THR A 631 -73.61 -34.89 -35.49
C THR A 631 -73.81 -34.23 -34.13
N ARG A 632 -73.40 -32.98 -33.94
CA ARG A 632 -73.38 -32.29 -32.65
C ARG A 632 -74.36 -31.13 -32.60
N ALA A 633 -74.80 -30.84 -31.39
CA ALA A 633 -75.62 -29.68 -31.07
C ALA A 633 -75.02 -28.92 -29.89
N LEU A 634 -75.00 -27.59 -29.99
CA LEU A 634 -74.64 -26.68 -28.91
C LEU A 634 -75.91 -26.03 -28.37
N PHE A 635 -76.18 -26.23 -27.09
CA PHE A 635 -77.23 -25.55 -26.35
C PHE A 635 -76.61 -24.50 -25.44
N SER A 636 -77.20 -23.32 -25.37
CA SER A 636 -76.80 -22.28 -24.42
C SER A 636 -78.04 -21.61 -23.87
N PHE A 637 -78.29 -21.78 -22.58
CA PHE A 637 -79.56 -21.39 -21.96
C PHE A 637 -79.36 -20.92 -20.51
N PRO A 638 -80.21 -20.02 -19.99
CA PRO A 638 -80.20 -19.65 -18.58
C PRO A 638 -80.50 -20.85 -17.67
N LEU A 639 -79.82 -20.94 -16.52
CA LEU A 639 -79.99 -22.05 -15.56
C LEU A 639 -81.43 -22.19 -15.03
N ASN A 640 -82.23 -21.13 -15.05
CA ASN A 640 -83.63 -21.14 -14.58
C ASN A 640 -84.67 -21.37 -15.70
N ALA A 641 -84.24 -21.69 -16.92
CA ALA A 641 -85.10 -21.85 -18.09
C ALA A 641 -85.03 -23.29 -18.67
N CYS A 642 -85.75 -23.53 -19.77
CA CYS A 642 -85.64 -24.75 -20.58
C CYS A 642 -85.99 -26.08 -19.88
N GLY A 643 -86.93 -26.06 -18.93
CA GLY A 643 -87.36 -27.26 -18.20
C GLY A 643 -86.35 -27.74 -17.15
N SER A 644 -85.43 -26.87 -16.75
CA SER A 644 -84.41 -27.14 -15.74
C SER A 644 -84.99 -27.54 -14.38
N ILE A 645 -84.62 -28.71 -13.86
CA ILE A 645 -84.97 -29.14 -12.50
C ILE A 645 -83.82 -28.80 -11.56
N ILE A 646 -84.11 -27.93 -10.59
CA ILE A 646 -83.14 -27.48 -9.60
C ILE A 646 -83.33 -28.30 -8.31
N THR A 647 -82.31 -29.06 -7.93
CA THR A 647 -82.32 -29.86 -6.69
C THR A 647 -81.23 -29.37 -5.74
N VAL A 648 -81.60 -29.03 -4.50
CA VAL A 648 -80.61 -28.59 -3.49
C VAL A 648 -80.17 -29.80 -2.67
N LYS A 649 -78.87 -30.13 -2.69
CA LYS A 649 -78.27 -31.14 -1.83
C LYS A 649 -77.13 -30.53 -1.01
N LEU A 650 -77.27 -30.48 0.32
CA LEU A 650 -76.19 -30.26 1.31
C LEU A 650 -75.04 -29.33 0.80
N LYS A 651 -75.39 -28.07 0.52
CA LYS A 651 -74.50 -26.97 0.04
C LYS A 651 -74.16 -26.90 -1.45
N HIS A 652 -74.74 -27.77 -2.30
CA HIS A 652 -74.64 -27.68 -3.76
C HIS A 652 -76.02 -27.68 -4.44
N LEU A 653 -76.18 -26.85 -5.47
CA LEU A 653 -77.30 -26.89 -6.41
C LEU A 653 -76.95 -27.90 -7.50
N VAL A 654 -77.69 -29.00 -7.58
CA VAL A 654 -77.53 -30.04 -8.59
C VAL A 654 -78.69 -29.92 -9.58
N GLN A 655 -78.35 -29.70 -10.84
CA GLN A 655 -79.30 -29.51 -11.93
C GLN A 655 -79.16 -30.64 -12.94
N SER A 656 -80.29 -31.20 -13.36
CA SER A 656 -80.38 -32.33 -14.28
C SER A 656 -81.43 -32.02 -15.34
N ILE A 657 -81.08 -32.17 -16.62
CA ILE A 657 -81.95 -31.79 -17.77
C ILE A 657 -81.86 -32.82 -18.91
N LEU A 658 -81.51 -34.06 -18.63
CA LEU A 658 -81.55 -35.11 -19.64
C LEU A 658 -82.85 -35.91 -19.49
N SER A 659 -83.64 -35.96 -20.57
CA SER A 659 -84.61 -37.05 -20.81
C SER A 659 -83.92 -38.14 -21.59
#